data_AF-A0A1Y1K2W3-F1
#
_entry.id   AF-A0A1Y1K2W3-F1
#
_cell.length_a   1.000
_cell.length_b   1.000
_cell.length_c   1.000
_cell.angle_alpha   90.00
_cell.angle_beta   90.00
_cell.angle_gamma   90.00
#
_symmetry.space_group_name_H-M   'P 1'
#
loop_
_entity.id
_entity.type
_entity.pdbx_description
1 polymer ?
#
loop_
_entity_poly.entity_id
_entity_poly.type
_entity_poly.pdbx_seq_one_letter_code
_entity_poly.pdbx_strand_id
1 'polypeptide(L)'
;PRPAVPSEAGEIQTIEQVSPIGGRLSLFYDKWCLITSNPVILKWIKGYALPFCSSPSLEQVPPTKTWTTKDTAMHEAIKSLLNLNAISKCSPCPGHFISNIFLADKSDGGKRFILNLKHLNSFLQTSHFKMEDIRTALRLVKKGCWFTTIDIKDAYFHIAIDPKFRKFLRFQFNHDLYEFACLPFGLASAPYVFTKLMRPVTQWLRSKNIICVCYLDDFLLFNSSYEGSLHDTKVTVNFLKSLGFSINVKKSHLNPSQTIRFLGFLLDSELLKISLPAEKREKIKIWSKTLRSKSQCKIRDLAQYIGYLVSVCQGVKYGWAHVKLFERHKCLALAKINGDFSGLMVLHMDLQQDFSWWINSIDSSYNDIRKDQFVLEIFTDASLTGWGACCGSDKIRGWWSPEERIRHINYLELLAIFLGLKSFASSATNCNILIRCDNTTALSYVNKMGSVHHPNFSALAREIWDWCEVRNLWILASYISSSDNWIADRESRSLPPETEWSLSKEAFDLVTRQFGVPEIDLFASRVNNKCDRYVSWQKDPFAFKIDSFTFSWEKMFFYAFPPFALILRVLQKIVDDEAEGIVIVPKWQNQAWFPLFSNLIIEGPILFKPTKFSLFNPYSTDPHPLADRLTLLAAKLS
;
A
#
# COMPACT_ATOMS: atom_id res chain seq x y z
N PRO A 1 -31.54 -25.20 -58.38
CA PRO A 1 -32.38 -24.50 -57.38
C PRO A 1 -31.94 -24.83 -55.95
N ARG A 2 -30.99 -24.06 -55.41
CA ARG A 2 -30.71 -23.95 -53.97
C ARG A 2 -30.98 -22.49 -53.59
N PRO A 3 -31.67 -22.21 -52.48
CA PRO A 3 -32.09 -20.85 -52.16
C PRO A 3 -30.89 -20.03 -51.70
N ALA A 4 -30.85 -18.77 -52.14
CA ALA A 4 -29.88 -17.78 -51.73
C ALA A 4 -30.05 -17.46 -50.23
N VAL A 5 -28.94 -17.47 -49.50
CA VAL A 5 -28.85 -16.96 -48.12
C VAL A 5 -28.76 -15.43 -48.19
N PRO A 6 -29.59 -14.66 -47.47
CA PRO A 6 -29.47 -13.20 -47.46
C PRO A 6 -28.18 -12.76 -46.76
N SER A 7 -27.50 -11.76 -47.31
CA SER A 7 -26.29 -11.18 -46.74
C SER A 7 -26.58 -10.32 -45.51
N GLU A 8 -26.49 -10.91 -44.30
CA GLU A 8 -26.60 -10.19 -43.01
C GLU A 8 -25.52 -9.08 -42.82
N ALA A 9 -24.46 -9.07 -43.63
CA ALA A 9 -23.40 -8.07 -43.55
C ALA A 9 -23.83 -6.65 -43.97
N GLY A 10 -24.86 -6.51 -44.81
CA GLY A 10 -25.36 -5.22 -45.31
C GLY A 10 -26.29 -4.49 -44.33
N GLU A 11 -27.08 -5.23 -43.54
CA GLU A 11 -28.01 -4.66 -42.54
C GLU A 11 -27.29 -4.18 -41.27
N ILE A 12 -26.18 -4.82 -40.89
CA ILE A 12 -25.42 -4.44 -39.69
C ILE A 12 -24.69 -3.10 -39.89
N GLN A 13 -24.21 -2.81 -41.11
CA GLN A 13 -23.57 -1.51 -41.41
C GLN A 13 -24.57 -0.35 -41.48
N THR A 14 -25.82 -0.59 -41.89
CA THR A 14 -26.85 0.45 -42.01
C THR A 14 -27.43 0.87 -40.65
N ILE A 15 -27.46 -0.02 -39.65
CA ILE A 15 -27.92 0.30 -38.29
C ILE A 15 -26.88 1.13 -37.50
N GLU A 16 -25.59 1.01 -37.81
CA GLU A 16 -24.52 1.76 -37.12
C GLU A 16 -24.54 3.27 -37.39
N GLN A 17 -25.07 3.72 -38.53
CA GLN A 17 -25.03 5.13 -38.93
C GLN A 17 -26.31 5.94 -38.62
N VAL A 18 -27.41 5.30 -38.21
CA VAL A 18 -28.74 5.97 -38.15
C VAL A 18 -29.48 5.79 -36.81
N SER A 19 -29.13 4.81 -35.96
CA SER A 19 -29.91 4.55 -34.73
C SER A 19 -29.40 5.34 -33.50
N PRO A 20 -30.27 6.03 -32.75
CA PRO A 20 -29.90 6.75 -31.54
C PRO A 20 -29.45 5.80 -30.41
N ILE A 21 -28.51 6.25 -29.57
CA ILE A 21 -27.92 5.43 -28.48
C ILE A 21 -28.91 5.15 -27.34
N GLY A 22 -29.82 6.08 -27.07
CA GLY A 22 -30.78 6.02 -25.97
C GLY A 22 -31.64 4.75 -26.01
N GLY A 23 -31.39 3.84 -25.07
CA GLY A 23 -32.12 2.58 -24.95
C GLY A 23 -31.82 1.55 -26.04
N ARG A 24 -30.71 1.70 -26.78
CA ARG A 24 -30.37 0.91 -27.96
C ARG A 24 -30.38 -0.61 -27.74
N LEU A 25 -30.01 -1.11 -26.56
CA LEU A 25 -29.95 -2.57 -26.33
C LEU A 25 -31.30 -3.26 -26.53
N SER A 26 -32.41 -2.56 -26.31
CA SER A 26 -33.77 -3.09 -26.51
C SER A 26 -34.03 -3.53 -27.95
N LEU A 27 -33.40 -2.86 -28.94
CA LEU A 27 -33.48 -3.20 -30.36
C LEU A 27 -32.73 -4.49 -30.71
N PHE A 28 -31.81 -4.91 -29.85
CA PHE A 28 -30.97 -6.10 -30.04
C PHE A 28 -31.41 -7.24 -29.10
N TYR A 29 -32.63 -7.20 -28.57
CA TYR A 29 -33.14 -8.15 -27.57
C TYR A 29 -32.95 -9.62 -27.99
N ASP A 30 -33.18 -9.95 -29.25
CA ASP A 30 -33.04 -11.32 -29.76
C ASP A 30 -31.59 -11.82 -29.66
N LYS A 31 -30.60 -10.95 -29.91
CA LYS A 31 -29.17 -11.28 -29.74
C LYS A 31 -28.81 -11.48 -28.27
N TRP A 32 -29.44 -10.74 -27.36
CA TRP A 32 -29.28 -10.94 -25.91
C TRP A 32 -29.85 -12.29 -25.44
N CYS A 33 -30.99 -12.73 -26.00
CA CYS A 33 -31.58 -14.04 -25.70
C CYS A 33 -30.65 -15.21 -26.06
N LEU A 34 -29.74 -15.03 -27.03
CA LEU A 34 -28.77 -16.07 -27.42
C LEU A 34 -27.67 -16.29 -26.39
N ILE A 35 -27.39 -15.30 -25.52
CA ILE A 35 -26.25 -15.34 -24.59
C ILE A 35 -26.66 -15.46 -23.13
N THR A 36 -27.95 -15.27 -22.81
CA THR A 36 -28.45 -15.40 -21.44
C THR A 36 -29.91 -15.84 -21.38
N SER A 37 -30.20 -16.76 -20.48
CA SER A 37 -31.56 -17.15 -20.09
C SER A 37 -32.02 -16.43 -18.80
N ASN A 38 -31.21 -15.52 -18.25
CA ASN A 38 -31.53 -14.85 -16.99
C ASN A 38 -32.69 -13.85 -17.18
N PRO A 39 -33.86 -14.08 -16.55
CA PRO A 39 -35.04 -13.26 -16.79
C PRO A 39 -34.89 -11.83 -16.29
N VAL A 40 -34.04 -11.58 -15.29
CA VAL A 40 -33.80 -10.23 -14.76
C VAL A 40 -33.04 -9.38 -15.77
N ILE A 41 -31.97 -9.92 -16.36
CA ILE A 41 -31.16 -9.21 -17.36
C ILE A 41 -32.02 -8.94 -18.61
N LEU A 42 -32.76 -9.93 -19.10
CA LEU A 42 -33.63 -9.76 -20.26
C LEU A 42 -34.73 -8.70 -20.02
N LYS A 43 -35.27 -8.61 -18.81
CA LYS A 43 -36.19 -7.50 -18.44
C LYS A 43 -35.50 -6.15 -18.53
N TRP A 44 -34.27 -6.02 -18.01
CA TRP A 44 -33.52 -4.76 -18.09
C TRP A 44 -33.16 -4.34 -19.51
N ILE A 45 -32.88 -5.29 -20.41
CA ILE A 45 -32.64 -5.00 -21.83
C ILE A 45 -33.88 -4.36 -22.49
N LYS A 46 -35.09 -4.85 -22.16
CA LYS A 46 -36.35 -4.26 -22.65
C LYS A 46 -36.64 -2.90 -22.03
N GLY A 47 -36.40 -2.77 -20.73
CA GLY A 47 -36.62 -1.54 -19.97
C GLY A 47 -36.33 -1.77 -18.49
N TYR A 48 -35.38 -1.01 -17.97
CA TYR A 48 -35.01 -1.07 -16.56
C TYR A 48 -36.09 -0.37 -15.71
N ALA A 49 -36.68 -1.13 -14.79
CA ALA A 49 -37.56 -0.64 -13.74
C ALA A 49 -36.74 -0.23 -12.51
N LEU A 50 -37.04 0.93 -11.91
CA LEU A 50 -36.31 1.41 -10.74
C LEU A 50 -36.68 0.57 -9.51
N PRO A 51 -35.69 0.05 -8.75
CA PRO A 51 -35.92 -0.82 -7.60
C PRO A 51 -36.26 0.01 -6.36
N PHE A 52 -37.45 0.60 -6.32
CA PHE A 52 -37.90 1.37 -5.16
C PHE A 52 -38.18 0.45 -3.97
N CYS A 53 -37.62 0.78 -2.80
CA CYS A 53 -37.98 0.15 -1.51
C CYS A 53 -39.07 0.92 -0.77
N SER A 54 -39.28 2.19 -1.13
CA SER A 54 -40.34 3.05 -0.61
C SER A 54 -40.87 3.94 -1.73
N SER A 55 -42.10 4.41 -1.59
CA SER A 55 -42.73 5.31 -2.56
C SER A 55 -41.96 6.63 -2.64
N PRO A 56 -41.45 7.03 -3.83
CA PRO A 56 -40.76 8.30 -3.97
C PRO A 56 -41.73 9.45 -3.71
N SER A 57 -41.44 10.25 -2.69
CA SER A 57 -42.15 11.49 -2.40
C SER A 57 -41.23 12.67 -2.63
N LEU A 58 -41.80 13.76 -3.12
CA LEU A 58 -41.08 15.01 -3.34
C LEU A 58 -41.81 16.09 -2.56
N GLU A 59 -41.28 16.43 -1.38
CA GLU A 59 -41.90 17.39 -0.46
C GLU A 59 -41.83 18.82 -1.01
N GLN A 60 -40.73 19.17 -1.68
CA GLN A 60 -40.53 20.46 -2.33
C GLN A 60 -39.77 20.29 -3.64
N VAL A 61 -40.18 21.04 -4.67
CA VAL A 61 -39.45 21.12 -5.94
C VAL A 61 -38.11 21.79 -5.68
N PRO A 62 -36.98 21.15 -6.06
CA PRO A 62 -35.68 21.73 -5.80
C PRO A 62 -35.54 23.07 -6.56
N PRO A 63 -34.86 24.07 -5.96
CA PRO A 63 -34.67 25.35 -6.61
C PRO A 63 -33.92 25.16 -7.92
N THR A 64 -34.53 25.61 -9.01
CA THR A 64 -33.97 25.47 -10.36
C THR A 64 -32.98 26.61 -10.60
N LYS A 65 -31.74 26.27 -10.95
CA LYS A 65 -30.76 27.28 -11.37
C LYS A 65 -31.24 27.92 -12.69
N THR A 66 -31.23 29.25 -12.75
CA THR A 66 -31.45 29.97 -14.01
C THR A 66 -30.22 29.82 -14.89
N TRP A 67 -30.38 29.18 -16.05
CA TRP A 67 -29.34 29.02 -17.05
C TRP A 67 -29.42 30.18 -18.03
N THR A 68 -28.29 30.84 -18.29
CA THR A 68 -28.22 31.98 -19.20
C THR A 68 -27.63 31.55 -20.54
N THR A 69 -27.73 32.38 -21.57
CA THR A 69 -27.08 32.14 -22.88
C THR A 69 -25.56 32.00 -22.78
N LYS A 70 -24.94 32.48 -21.70
CA LYS A 70 -23.51 32.31 -21.41
C LYS A 70 -23.15 30.88 -20.96
N ASP A 71 -24.12 30.08 -20.51
CA ASP A 71 -23.92 28.68 -20.12
C ASP A 71 -23.94 27.74 -21.35
N THR A 72 -23.08 28.02 -22.34
CA THR A 72 -23.04 27.30 -23.63
C THR A 72 -22.85 25.80 -23.47
N ALA A 73 -21.96 25.38 -22.55
CA ALA A 73 -21.69 23.98 -22.28
C ALA A 73 -22.93 23.18 -21.81
N MET A 74 -23.85 23.81 -21.08
CA MET A 74 -25.10 23.14 -20.66
C MET A 74 -26.06 23.02 -21.84
N HIS A 75 -26.20 24.07 -22.65
CA HIS A 75 -27.03 24.03 -23.86
C HIS A 75 -26.54 22.95 -24.85
N GLU A 76 -25.23 22.85 -25.05
CA GLU A 76 -24.61 21.80 -25.85
C GLU A 76 -24.85 20.40 -25.27
N ALA A 77 -24.77 20.25 -23.95
CA ALA A 77 -25.06 18.97 -23.29
C ALA A 77 -26.52 18.54 -23.49
N ILE A 78 -27.49 19.45 -23.35
CA ILE A 78 -28.91 19.17 -23.60
C ILE A 78 -29.14 18.80 -25.06
N LYS A 79 -28.58 19.57 -26.01
CA LYS A 79 -28.66 19.26 -27.45
C LYS A 79 -28.06 17.90 -27.77
N SER A 80 -26.92 17.56 -27.17
CA SER A 80 -26.30 16.25 -27.32
C SER A 80 -27.19 15.13 -26.78
N LEU A 81 -27.81 15.30 -25.61
CA LEU A 81 -28.69 14.28 -25.03
C LEU A 81 -29.97 14.07 -25.86
N LEU A 82 -30.53 15.13 -26.43
CA LEU A 82 -31.66 15.05 -27.37
C LEU A 82 -31.27 14.30 -28.64
N ASN A 83 -30.12 14.62 -29.24
CA ASN A 83 -29.61 13.93 -30.43
C ASN A 83 -29.34 12.43 -30.18
N LEU A 84 -28.99 12.06 -28.95
CA LEU A 84 -28.80 10.67 -28.54
C LEU A 84 -30.14 9.94 -28.24
N ASN A 85 -31.27 10.63 -28.27
CA ASN A 85 -32.56 10.21 -27.68
C ASN A 85 -32.43 9.70 -26.23
N ALA A 86 -31.45 10.23 -25.49
CA ALA A 86 -31.30 9.91 -24.07
C ALA A 86 -32.38 10.62 -23.23
N ILE A 87 -32.83 11.79 -23.69
CA ILE A 87 -33.89 12.58 -23.07
C ILE A 87 -34.95 12.99 -24.10
N SER A 88 -36.14 13.31 -23.62
CA SER A 88 -37.23 13.90 -24.42
C SER A 88 -37.97 14.97 -23.61
N LYS A 89 -38.59 15.93 -24.30
CA LYS A 89 -39.53 16.87 -23.67
C LYS A 89 -40.75 16.11 -23.16
N CYS A 90 -41.30 16.52 -22.03
CA CYS A 90 -42.49 15.90 -21.44
C CYS A 90 -43.37 16.94 -20.72
N SER A 91 -44.61 16.57 -20.45
CA SER A 91 -45.55 17.38 -19.67
C SER A 91 -45.57 16.92 -18.21
N PRO A 92 -45.88 17.82 -17.25
CA PRO A 92 -46.11 17.45 -15.86
C PRO A 92 -47.16 16.34 -15.73
N CYS A 93 -46.96 15.41 -14.80
CA CYS A 93 -47.94 14.36 -14.50
C CYS A 93 -47.94 14.04 -12.99
N PRO A 94 -49.04 13.46 -12.46
CA PRO A 94 -49.12 13.09 -11.04
C PRO A 94 -47.98 12.16 -10.60
N GLY A 95 -47.36 12.51 -9.47
CA GLY A 95 -46.26 11.73 -8.88
C GLY A 95 -44.97 11.71 -9.70
N HIS A 96 -44.69 12.74 -10.49
CA HIS A 96 -43.37 12.94 -11.10
C HIS A 96 -42.31 13.38 -10.07
N PHE A 97 -41.04 13.17 -10.38
CA PHE A 97 -39.92 13.57 -9.52
C PHE A 97 -38.95 14.45 -10.32
N ILE A 98 -38.67 15.64 -9.82
CA ILE A 98 -37.80 16.64 -10.47
C ILE A 98 -36.48 16.70 -9.72
N SER A 99 -35.38 16.58 -10.46
CA SER A 99 -34.02 16.64 -9.93
C SER A 99 -33.22 17.78 -10.56
N ASN A 100 -32.28 18.33 -9.79
CA ASN A 100 -31.37 19.36 -10.26
C ASN A 100 -30.31 18.78 -11.22
N ILE A 101 -29.74 19.63 -12.06
CA ILE A 101 -28.75 19.25 -13.08
C ILE A 101 -27.46 20.04 -12.88
N PHE A 102 -26.33 19.41 -13.21
CA PHE A 102 -25.02 20.07 -13.22
C PHE A 102 -24.06 19.38 -14.19
N LEU A 103 -22.93 20.04 -14.47
CA LEU A 103 -21.86 19.50 -15.30
C LEU A 103 -20.68 19.09 -14.42
N ALA A 104 -20.12 17.91 -14.68
CA ALA A 104 -18.87 17.43 -14.10
C ALA A 104 -17.76 17.40 -15.15
N ASP A 105 -16.51 17.65 -14.75
CA ASP A 105 -15.37 17.59 -15.65
C ASP A 105 -15.00 16.14 -16.00
N LYS A 106 -14.75 15.87 -17.27
CA LYS A 106 -14.15 14.64 -17.76
C LYS A 106 -12.62 14.80 -17.82
N SER A 107 -11.91 13.68 -17.73
CA SER A 107 -10.45 13.65 -17.86
C SER A 107 -9.95 14.07 -19.24
N ASP A 108 -10.80 14.00 -20.28
CA ASP A 108 -10.49 14.42 -21.65
C ASP A 108 -10.78 15.91 -21.91
N GLY A 109 -11.10 16.69 -20.86
CA GLY A 109 -11.45 18.12 -20.95
C GLY A 109 -12.92 18.38 -21.31
N GLY A 110 -13.70 17.35 -21.64
CA GLY A 110 -15.14 17.48 -21.89
C GLY A 110 -15.96 17.68 -20.60
N LYS A 111 -17.23 18.06 -20.75
CA LYS A 111 -18.20 18.11 -19.64
C LYS A 111 -19.12 16.89 -19.69
N ARG A 112 -19.48 16.34 -18.53
CA ARG A 112 -20.47 15.26 -18.36
C ARG A 112 -21.70 15.84 -17.69
N PHE A 113 -22.85 15.68 -18.34
CA PHE A 113 -24.15 16.01 -17.75
C PHE A 113 -24.48 15.02 -16.62
N ILE A 114 -24.81 15.55 -15.45
CA ILE A 114 -25.22 14.77 -14.28
C ILE A 114 -26.60 15.22 -13.83
N LEU A 115 -27.49 14.23 -13.69
CA LEU A 115 -28.76 14.40 -12.99
C LEU A 115 -28.50 14.16 -11.50
N ASN A 116 -28.75 15.16 -10.66
CA ASN A 116 -28.54 15.07 -9.22
C ASN A 116 -29.63 14.23 -8.56
N LEU A 117 -29.44 12.91 -8.59
CA LEU A 117 -30.36 11.93 -8.05
C LEU A 117 -30.12 11.61 -6.57
N LYS A 118 -29.38 12.44 -5.82
CA LYS A 118 -29.06 12.18 -4.41
C LYS A 118 -30.32 11.93 -3.57
N HIS A 119 -31.37 12.72 -3.78
CA HIS A 119 -32.66 12.55 -3.10
C HIS A 119 -33.41 11.31 -3.61
N LEU A 120 -33.52 11.12 -4.93
CA LEU A 120 -34.18 9.91 -5.47
C LEU A 120 -33.51 8.61 -4.99
N ASN A 121 -32.19 8.63 -4.87
CA ASN A 121 -31.39 7.48 -4.48
C ASN A 121 -31.70 6.99 -3.05
N SER A 122 -32.27 7.81 -2.16
CA SER A 122 -32.67 7.34 -0.81
C SER A 122 -33.88 6.42 -0.81
N PHE A 123 -34.67 6.42 -1.91
CA PHE A 123 -35.83 5.56 -2.09
C PHE A 123 -35.49 4.25 -2.83
N LEU A 124 -34.24 4.10 -3.30
CA LEU A 124 -33.81 2.94 -4.08
C LEU A 124 -33.15 1.88 -3.20
N GLN A 125 -33.48 0.62 -3.45
CA GLN A 125 -32.73 -0.50 -2.92
C GLN A 125 -31.49 -0.76 -3.78
N THR A 126 -30.31 -0.60 -3.19
CA THR A 126 -29.04 -0.97 -3.83
C THR A 126 -28.45 -2.20 -3.16
N SER A 127 -28.01 -3.16 -3.96
CA SER A 127 -27.37 -4.38 -3.46
C SER A 127 -25.85 -4.23 -3.49
N HIS A 128 -25.16 -4.82 -2.52
CA HIS A 128 -23.71 -4.94 -2.57
C HIS A 128 -23.30 -5.90 -3.70
N PHE A 129 -22.25 -5.56 -4.43
CA PHE A 129 -21.71 -6.38 -5.53
C PHE A 129 -20.20 -6.23 -5.64
N LYS A 130 -19.56 -7.19 -6.32
CA LYS A 130 -18.13 -7.17 -6.61
C LYS A 130 -17.92 -6.86 -8.09
N MET A 131 -16.96 -5.98 -8.37
CA MET A 131 -16.48 -5.67 -9.72
C MET A 131 -15.07 -6.24 -9.89
N GLU A 132 -14.71 -6.56 -11.13
CA GLU A 132 -13.33 -6.91 -11.48
C GLU A 132 -12.53 -5.61 -11.54
N ASP A 133 -11.46 -5.49 -10.76
CA ASP A 133 -10.70 -4.24 -10.60
C ASP A 133 -9.26 -4.37 -11.13
N ILE A 134 -8.46 -3.33 -10.90
CA ILE A 134 -7.04 -3.33 -11.27
C ILE A 134 -6.29 -4.52 -10.64
N ARG A 135 -6.64 -4.97 -9.43
CA ARG A 135 -5.99 -6.13 -8.79
C ARG A 135 -6.27 -7.42 -9.55
N THR A 136 -7.48 -7.55 -10.09
CA THR A 136 -7.85 -8.68 -10.96
C THR A 136 -7.03 -8.66 -12.26
N ALA A 137 -6.89 -7.49 -12.89
CA ALA A 137 -6.05 -7.34 -14.07
C ALA A 137 -4.58 -7.71 -13.79
N LEU A 138 -4.00 -7.22 -12.70
CA LEU A 138 -2.60 -7.49 -12.35
C LEU A 138 -2.30 -8.99 -12.16
N ARG A 139 -3.25 -9.77 -11.63
CA ARG A 139 -3.10 -11.23 -11.48
C ARG A 139 -3.09 -11.99 -12.81
N LEU A 140 -3.65 -11.40 -13.86
CA LEU A 140 -3.72 -12.00 -15.20
C LEU A 140 -2.55 -11.61 -16.09
N VAL A 141 -1.81 -10.55 -15.74
CA VAL A 141 -0.63 -10.12 -16.50
C VAL A 141 0.43 -11.22 -16.50
N LYS A 142 0.88 -11.60 -17.69
CA LYS A 142 2.03 -12.49 -17.90
C LYS A 142 3.17 -11.69 -18.55
N LYS A 143 4.40 -12.19 -18.40
CA LYS A 143 5.56 -11.51 -18.98
C LYS A 143 5.43 -11.51 -20.50
N GLY A 144 5.56 -10.33 -21.11
CA GLY A 144 5.47 -10.12 -22.56
C GLY A 144 4.07 -10.31 -23.18
N CYS A 145 3.01 -10.42 -22.37
CA CYS A 145 1.66 -10.50 -22.93
C CYS A 145 1.23 -9.19 -23.60
N TRP A 146 0.37 -9.30 -24.60
CA TRP A 146 -0.21 -8.20 -25.34
C TRP A 146 -1.56 -7.80 -24.74
N PHE A 147 -1.77 -6.51 -24.63
CA PHE A 147 -3.00 -5.92 -24.13
C PHE A 147 -3.78 -5.22 -25.23
N THR A 148 -5.09 -5.16 -25.06
CA THR A 148 -5.97 -4.26 -25.83
C THR A 148 -7.02 -3.70 -24.89
N THR A 149 -7.33 -2.40 -25.00
CA THR A 149 -8.44 -1.80 -24.26
C THR A 149 -9.59 -1.42 -25.16
N ILE A 150 -10.80 -1.68 -24.70
CA ILE A 150 -12.04 -1.32 -25.40
C ILE A 150 -12.91 -0.51 -24.43
N ASP A 151 -13.27 0.70 -24.83
CA ASP A 151 -14.16 1.62 -24.09
C ASP A 151 -15.54 1.63 -24.77
N ILE A 152 -16.59 1.38 -24.00
CA ILE A 152 -17.98 1.52 -24.48
C ILE A 152 -18.40 2.98 -24.40
N LYS A 153 -18.71 3.58 -25.55
CA LYS A 153 -19.19 4.96 -25.64
C LYS A 153 -20.52 5.08 -24.89
N ASP A 154 -20.69 6.09 -24.03
CA ASP A 154 -21.97 6.42 -23.38
C ASP A 154 -22.70 5.17 -22.78
N ALA A 155 -21.94 4.31 -22.11
CA ALA A 155 -22.34 2.94 -21.77
C ALA A 155 -23.71 2.83 -21.07
N TYR A 156 -24.00 3.69 -20.09
CA TYR A 156 -25.29 3.65 -19.39
C TYR A 156 -26.48 3.99 -20.29
N PHE A 157 -26.33 4.92 -21.25
CA PHE A 157 -27.42 5.35 -22.12
C PHE A 157 -27.93 4.25 -23.05
N HIS A 158 -27.16 3.16 -23.23
CA HIS A 158 -27.60 1.99 -23.99
C HIS A 158 -28.78 1.26 -23.33
N ILE A 159 -28.94 1.37 -22.01
CA ILE A 159 -30.00 0.68 -21.25
C ILE A 159 -31.24 1.57 -21.17
N ALA A 160 -32.36 1.10 -21.72
CA ALA A 160 -33.63 1.82 -21.68
C ALA A 160 -34.21 1.85 -20.25
N ILE A 161 -34.90 2.93 -19.89
CA ILE A 161 -35.75 2.99 -18.70
C ILE A 161 -37.18 2.63 -19.10
N ASP A 162 -37.80 1.77 -18.29
CA ASP A 162 -39.22 1.44 -18.44
C ASP A 162 -40.05 2.74 -18.45
N PRO A 163 -40.92 2.96 -19.46
CA PRO A 163 -41.74 4.17 -19.58
C PRO A 163 -42.46 4.59 -18.30
N LYS A 164 -42.91 3.64 -17.47
CA LYS A 164 -43.60 3.93 -16.20
C LYS A 164 -42.71 4.63 -15.17
N PHE A 165 -41.40 4.46 -15.28
CA PHE A 165 -40.42 4.98 -14.32
C PHE A 165 -39.72 6.26 -14.80
N ARG A 166 -39.85 6.64 -16.08
CA ARG A 166 -39.25 7.87 -16.63
C ARG A 166 -39.70 9.13 -15.89
N LYS A 167 -40.93 9.12 -15.36
CA LYS A 167 -41.47 10.22 -14.55
C LYS A 167 -40.67 10.54 -13.28
N PHE A 168 -39.83 9.61 -12.81
CA PHE A 168 -38.95 9.83 -11.65
C PHE A 168 -37.58 10.40 -12.02
N LEU A 169 -37.25 10.43 -13.32
CA LEU A 169 -35.96 10.86 -13.84
C LEU A 169 -36.11 12.14 -14.67
N ARG A 170 -36.79 13.14 -14.09
CA ARG A 170 -37.08 14.41 -14.76
C ARG A 170 -36.24 15.56 -14.23
N PHE A 171 -36.06 16.56 -15.07
CA PHE A 171 -35.42 17.82 -14.70
C PHE A 171 -35.98 18.97 -15.53
N GLN A 172 -35.80 20.18 -15.04
CA GLN A 172 -36.23 21.40 -15.72
C GLN A 172 -35.01 22.14 -16.30
N PHE A 173 -35.15 22.64 -17.53
CA PHE A 173 -34.14 23.46 -18.20
C PHE A 173 -34.84 24.51 -19.08
N ASN A 174 -34.54 25.79 -18.89
CA ASN A 174 -35.16 26.92 -19.61
C ASN A 174 -36.69 26.84 -19.67
N HIS A 175 -37.33 26.61 -18.52
CA HIS A 175 -38.79 26.45 -18.37
C HIS A 175 -39.42 25.20 -19.02
N ASP A 176 -38.68 24.46 -19.84
CA ASP A 176 -39.09 23.16 -20.37
C ASP A 176 -38.81 22.03 -19.38
N LEU A 177 -39.68 21.03 -19.35
CA LEU A 177 -39.52 19.80 -18.57
C LEU A 177 -39.01 18.67 -19.47
N TYR A 178 -37.95 18.00 -19.04
CA TYR A 178 -37.34 16.87 -19.74
C TYR A 178 -37.37 15.61 -18.88
N GLU A 179 -37.43 14.46 -19.53
CA GLU A 179 -37.31 13.16 -18.88
C GLU A 179 -36.26 12.28 -19.56
N PHE A 180 -35.55 11.47 -18.77
CA PHE A 180 -34.62 10.47 -19.30
C PHE A 180 -35.36 9.22 -19.79
N ALA A 181 -35.08 8.82 -21.02
CA ALA A 181 -35.56 7.58 -21.63
C ALA A 181 -34.62 6.39 -21.40
N CYS A 182 -33.37 6.65 -21.01
CA CYS A 182 -32.33 5.68 -20.74
C CYS A 182 -31.65 5.92 -19.38
N LEU A 183 -30.87 4.95 -18.91
CA LEU A 183 -30.25 4.96 -17.59
C LEU A 183 -29.30 6.17 -17.42
N PRO A 184 -29.61 7.15 -16.55
CA PRO A 184 -28.81 8.36 -16.42
C PRO A 184 -27.60 8.17 -15.50
N PHE A 185 -26.56 8.99 -15.71
CA PHE A 185 -25.51 9.17 -14.70
C PHE A 185 -26.09 9.82 -13.44
N GLY A 186 -25.68 9.33 -12.27
CA GLY A 186 -26.14 9.79 -10.96
C GLY A 186 -27.06 8.80 -10.24
N LEU A 187 -27.62 7.82 -10.95
CA LEU A 187 -28.49 6.81 -10.35
C LEU A 187 -27.66 5.77 -9.56
N ALA A 188 -27.97 5.56 -8.29
CA ALA A 188 -27.19 4.69 -7.41
C ALA A 188 -27.18 3.22 -7.85
N SER A 189 -28.24 2.76 -8.53
CA SER A 189 -28.34 1.38 -9.04
C SER A 189 -27.62 1.15 -10.38
N ALA A 190 -27.22 2.20 -11.10
CA ALA A 190 -26.66 2.07 -12.45
C ALA A 190 -25.38 1.20 -12.52
N PRO A 191 -24.38 1.36 -11.62
CA PRO A 191 -23.19 0.51 -11.63
C PRO A 191 -23.50 -0.98 -11.40
N TYR A 192 -24.47 -1.27 -10.52
CA TYR A 192 -24.92 -2.63 -10.23
C TYR A 192 -25.54 -3.28 -11.47
N VAL A 193 -26.50 -2.58 -12.09
CA VAL A 193 -27.21 -3.04 -13.30
C VAL A 193 -26.21 -3.31 -14.41
N PHE A 194 -25.33 -2.36 -14.69
CA PHE A 194 -24.35 -2.49 -15.77
C PHE A 194 -23.39 -3.66 -15.53
N THR A 195 -22.86 -3.80 -14.30
CA THR A 195 -21.97 -4.91 -13.94
C THR A 195 -22.65 -6.26 -14.12
N LYS A 196 -23.92 -6.39 -13.73
CA LYS A 196 -24.68 -7.64 -13.88
C LYS A 196 -25.02 -7.92 -15.35
N LEU A 197 -25.30 -6.89 -16.14
CA LEU A 197 -25.55 -6.99 -17.58
C LEU A 197 -24.29 -7.39 -18.36
N MET A 198 -23.09 -7.02 -17.89
CA MET A 198 -21.82 -7.45 -18.48
C MET A 198 -21.44 -8.91 -18.17
N ARG A 199 -22.12 -9.59 -17.23
CA ARG A 199 -21.77 -10.98 -16.86
C ARG A 199 -21.98 -11.99 -17.99
N PRO A 200 -23.12 -12.04 -18.70
CA PRO A 200 -23.26 -12.91 -19.88
C PRO A 200 -22.27 -12.57 -20.99
N VAL A 201 -21.95 -11.29 -21.17
CA VAL A 201 -20.98 -10.83 -22.17
C VAL A 201 -19.59 -11.42 -21.86
N THR A 202 -19.11 -11.21 -20.64
CA THR A 202 -17.82 -11.77 -20.19
C THR A 202 -17.80 -13.29 -20.17
N GLN A 203 -18.92 -13.94 -19.80
CA GLN A 203 -19.05 -15.39 -19.87
C GLN A 203 -18.91 -15.91 -21.32
N TRP A 204 -19.55 -15.24 -22.28
CA TRP A 204 -19.44 -15.61 -23.69
C TRP A 204 -18.00 -15.44 -24.20
N LEU A 205 -17.34 -14.32 -23.89
CA LEU A 205 -15.93 -14.09 -24.28
C LEU A 205 -15.01 -15.16 -23.70
N ARG A 206 -15.17 -15.48 -22.42
CA ARG A 206 -14.39 -16.52 -21.74
C ARG A 206 -14.64 -17.92 -22.31
N SER A 207 -15.87 -18.20 -22.77
CA SER A 207 -16.18 -19.46 -23.48
C SER A 207 -15.45 -19.60 -24.82
N LYS A 208 -14.99 -18.48 -25.40
CA LYS A 208 -14.12 -18.44 -26.58
C LYS A 208 -12.63 -18.41 -26.23
N ASN A 209 -12.29 -18.68 -24.98
CA ASN A 209 -10.93 -18.64 -24.45
C ASN A 209 -10.27 -17.24 -24.51
N ILE A 210 -11.08 -16.18 -24.59
CA ILE A 210 -10.59 -14.79 -24.55
C ILE A 210 -10.43 -14.40 -23.07
N ILE A 211 -9.21 -14.06 -22.70
CA ILE A 211 -8.89 -13.59 -21.34
C ILE A 211 -9.21 -12.10 -21.26
N CYS A 212 -10.12 -11.72 -20.38
CA CYS A 212 -10.54 -10.33 -20.22
C CYS A 212 -10.88 -9.94 -18.78
N VAL A 213 -10.65 -8.67 -18.47
CA VAL A 213 -11.18 -7.97 -17.30
C VAL A 213 -12.17 -6.91 -17.76
N CYS A 214 -13.35 -6.89 -17.14
CA CYS A 214 -14.39 -5.93 -17.42
C CYS A 214 -14.69 -5.11 -16.16
N TYR A 215 -14.35 -3.83 -16.18
CA TYR A 215 -14.70 -2.87 -15.14
C TYR A 215 -15.66 -1.85 -15.71
N LEU A 216 -16.96 -2.04 -15.46
CA LEU A 216 -18.02 -1.22 -16.05
C LEU A 216 -17.85 -1.16 -17.58
N ASP A 217 -17.61 0.03 -18.13
CA ASP A 217 -17.45 0.33 -19.56
C ASP A 217 -16.04 0.06 -20.11
N ASP A 218 -15.05 -0.17 -19.24
CA ASP A 218 -13.66 -0.44 -19.60
C ASP A 218 -13.37 -1.95 -19.68
N PHE A 219 -13.00 -2.42 -20.87
CA PHE A 219 -12.50 -3.78 -21.10
C PHE A 219 -10.99 -3.77 -21.28
N LEU A 220 -10.32 -4.74 -20.67
CA LEU A 220 -8.91 -5.06 -20.90
C LEU A 220 -8.79 -6.53 -21.33
N LEU A 221 -8.29 -6.75 -22.54
CA LEU A 221 -8.01 -8.06 -23.10
C LEU A 221 -6.53 -8.42 -22.93
N PHE A 222 -6.25 -9.71 -22.84
CA PHE A 222 -4.91 -10.26 -22.68
C PHE A 222 -4.69 -11.38 -23.69
N ASN A 223 -3.57 -11.36 -24.40
CA ASN A 223 -3.13 -12.49 -25.22
C ASN A 223 -1.61 -12.69 -25.12
N SER A 224 -1.14 -13.90 -25.39
CA SER A 224 0.31 -14.19 -25.41
C SER A 224 1.00 -13.83 -26.73
N SER A 225 0.23 -13.61 -27.80
CA SER A 225 0.71 -13.24 -29.13
C SER A 225 0.05 -11.96 -29.64
N TYR A 226 0.74 -11.22 -30.50
CA TYR A 226 0.21 -10.01 -31.10
C TYR A 226 -0.99 -10.33 -31.99
N GLU A 227 -0.88 -11.35 -32.83
CA GLU A 227 -1.90 -11.79 -33.77
C GLU A 227 -3.14 -12.31 -33.05
N GLY A 228 -2.94 -13.09 -31.98
CA GLY A 228 -4.02 -13.56 -31.11
C GLY A 228 -4.74 -12.39 -30.43
N SER A 229 -3.99 -11.40 -29.92
CA SER A 229 -4.60 -10.20 -29.34
C SER A 229 -5.44 -9.43 -30.37
N LEU A 230 -4.94 -9.30 -31.61
CA LEU A 230 -5.67 -8.63 -32.67
C LEU A 230 -6.94 -9.40 -33.06
N HIS A 231 -6.88 -10.73 -33.08
CA HIS A 231 -8.03 -11.59 -33.30
C HIS A 231 -9.07 -11.42 -32.18
N ASP A 232 -8.65 -11.55 -30.93
CA ASP A 232 -9.52 -11.43 -29.75
C ASP A 232 -10.21 -10.06 -29.70
N THR A 233 -9.48 -9.00 -30.05
CA THR A 233 -10.03 -7.65 -30.16
C THR A 233 -11.11 -7.57 -31.23
N LYS A 234 -10.87 -8.10 -32.43
CA LYS A 234 -11.87 -8.11 -33.52
C LYS A 234 -13.12 -8.89 -33.11
N VAL A 235 -12.95 -10.07 -32.53
CA VAL A 235 -14.06 -10.91 -32.04
C VAL A 235 -14.86 -10.15 -30.97
N THR A 236 -14.18 -9.54 -30.00
CA THR A 236 -14.81 -8.81 -28.90
C THR A 236 -15.57 -7.59 -29.41
N VAL A 237 -14.97 -6.77 -30.26
CA VAL A 237 -15.60 -5.58 -30.85
C VAL A 237 -16.84 -5.96 -31.67
N ASN A 238 -16.73 -6.95 -32.54
CA ASN A 238 -17.84 -7.41 -33.37
C ASN A 238 -18.98 -7.97 -32.51
N PHE A 239 -18.63 -8.72 -31.46
CA PHE A 239 -19.61 -9.27 -30.53
C PHE A 239 -20.34 -8.16 -29.76
N LEU A 240 -19.62 -7.19 -29.19
CA LEU A 240 -20.22 -6.06 -28.49
C LEU A 240 -21.15 -5.25 -29.41
N LYS A 241 -20.73 -4.98 -30.65
CA LYS A 241 -21.57 -4.34 -31.67
C LYS A 241 -22.82 -5.14 -31.99
N SER A 242 -22.72 -6.47 -32.09
CA SER A 242 -23.86 -7.36 -32.34
C SER A 242 -24.90 -7.35 -31.22
N LEU A 243 -24.52 -6.94 -30.00
CA LEU A 243 -25.40 -6.76 -28.86
C LEU A 243 -25.98 -5.34 -28.77
N GLY A 244 -25.61 -4.45 -29.70
CA GLY A 244 -26.07 -3.06 -29.75
C GLY A 244 -25.17 -2.06 -29.01
N PHE A 245 -23.98 -2.46 -28.53
CA PHE A 245 -23.04 -1.52 -27.93
C PHE A 245 -22.28 -0.70 -28.96
N SER A 246 -22.01 0.56 -28.62
CA SER A 246 -21.21 1.47 -29.43
C SER A 246 -19.79 1.56 -28.86
N ILE A 247 -18.77 1.27 -29.67
CA ILE A 247 -17.38 1.33 -29.24
C ILE A 247 -16.82 2.75 -29.42
N ASN A 248 -16.13 3.23 -28.40
CA ASN A 248 -15.43 4.50 -28.45
C ASN A 248 -14.01 4.33 -29.00
N VAL A 249 -13.87 4.37 -30.32
CA VAL A 249 -12.59 4.14 -31.00
C VAL A 249 -11.49 5.10 -30.54
N LYS A 250 -11.83 6.34 -30.13
CA LYS A 250 -10.84 7.34 -29.69
C LYS A 250 -10.27 7.05 -28.30
N LYS A 251 -11.06 6.45 -27.40
CA LYS A 251 -10.62 6.09 -26.04
C LYS A 251 -10.11 4.65 -25.94
N SER A 252 -10.57 3.80 -26.84
CA SER A 252 -10.08 2.43 -26.97
C SER A 252 -8.67 2.42 -27.54
N HIS A 253 -7.87 1.45 -27.14
CA HIS A 253 -6.58 1.15 -27.75
C HIS A 253 -6.66 -0.24 -28.38
N LEU A 254 -7.19 -0.27 -29.60
CA LEU A 254 -7.55 -1.51 -30.31
C LEU A 254 -6.36 -2.24 -30.93
N ASN A 255 -5.23 -1.55 -31.12
CA ASN A 255 -4.00 -2.17 -31.57
C ASN A 255 -3.31 -2.81 -30.36
N PRO A 256 -2.89 -4.08 -30.44
CA PRO A 256 -2.21 -4.71 -29.32
C PRO A 256 -0.94 -3.96 -28.90
N SER A 257 -0.75 -3.80 -27.59
CA SER A 257 0.44 -3.17 -27.01
C SER A 257 0.87 -3.89 -25.72
N GLN A 258 2.17 -3.94 -25.44
CA GLN A 258 2.72 -4.47 -24.20
C GLN A 258 2.76 -3.43 -23.05
N THR A 259 2.54 -2.16 -23.40
CA THR A 259 2.33 -1.07 -22.43
C THR A 259 0.96 -0.44 -22.66
N ILE A 260 0.10 -0.45 -21.65
CA ILE A 260 -1.29 -0.02 -21.81
C ILE A 260 -1.78 0.82 -20.63
N ARG A 261 -2.67 1.77 -20.90
CA ARG A 261 -3.38 2.49 -19.84
C ARG A 261 -4.69 1.77 -19.49
N PHE A 262 -4.88 1.44 -18.23
CA PHE A 262 -6.13 0.83 -17.73
C PHE A 262 -6.45 1.32 -16.31
N LEU A 263 -7.71 1.71 -16.06
CA LEU A 263 -8.20 2.22 -14.77
C LEU A 263 -7.32 3.32 -14.13
N GLY A 264 -6.70 4.15 -14.98
CA GLY A 264 -5.84 5.24 -14.56
C GLY A 264 -4.42 4.84 -14.13
N PHE A 265 -3.97 3.64 -14.50
CA PHE A 265 -2.60 3.16 -14.35
C PHE A 265 -1.99 2.83 -15.69
N LEU A 266 -0.66 2.80 -15.76
CA LEU A 266 0.10 2.24 -16.88
C LEU A 266 0.57 0.85 -16.48
N LEU A 267 0.19 -0.16 -17.27
CA LEU A 267 0.64 -1.54 -17.12
C LEU A 267 1.71 -1.81 -18.16
N ASP A 268 2.79 -2.48 -17.75
CA ASP A 268 3.89 -2.90 -18.60
C ASP A 268 4.13 -4.39 -18.39
N SER A 269 3.87 -5.20 -19.43
CA SER A 269 4.02 -6.66 -19.36
C SER A 269 5.46 -7.13 -19.54
N GLU A 270 6.33 -6.36 -20.18
CA GLU A 270 7.73 -6.72 -20.39
C GLU A 270 8.52 -6.60 -19.08
N LEU A 271 8.34 -5.45 -18.42
CA LEU A 271 8.98 -5.16 -17.13
C LEU A 271 8.20 -5.74 -15.95
N LEU A 272 6.97 -6.22 -16.16
CA LEU A 272 6.03 -6.62 -15.11
C LEU A 272 5.87 -5.51 -14.06
N LYS A 273 5.54 -4.29 -14.53
CA LYS A 273 5.38 -3.11 -13.68
C LYS A 273 4.02 -2.46 -13.88
N ILE A 274 3.48 -1.95 -12.78
CA ILE A 274 2.38 -0.98 -12.79
C ILE A 274 2.94 0.36 -12.35
N SER A 275 2.59 1.42 -13.06
CA SER A 275 3.04 2.77 -12.75
C SER A 275 1.96 3.81 -12.99
N LEU A 276 2.27 5.06 -12.67
CA LEU A 276 1.33 6.17 -12.85
C LEU A 276 1.59 6.90 -14.17
N PRO A 277 0.53 7.36 -14.84
CA PRO A 277 0.64 8.38 -15.86
C PRO A 277 1.31 9.68 -15.41
N ALA A 278 1.99 10.37 -16.34
CA ALA A 278 2.70 11.62 -16.06
C ALA A 278 1.80 12.70 -15.45
N GLU A 279 0.57 12.86 -15.95
CA GLU A 279 -0.36 13.88 -15.45
C GLU A 279 -0.83 13.61 -14.01
N LYS A 280 -0.90 12.34 -13.60
CA LYS A 280 -1.18 12.00 -12.19
C LYS A 280 0.01 12.29 -11.29
N ARG A 281 1.23 11.96 -11.75
CA ARG A 281 2.47 12.25 -11.02
C ARG A 281 2.62 13.74 -10.76
N GLU A 282 2.41 14.55 -11.80
CA GLU A 282 2.54 16.01 -11.69
C GLU A 282 1.48 16.61 -10.76
N LYS A 283 0.23 16.13 -10.84
CA LYS A 283 -0.82 16.54 -9.90
C LYS A 283 -0.42 16.24 -8.44
N ILE A 284 0.15 15.07 -8.15
CA ILE A 284 0.63 14.72 -6.80
C ILE A 284 1.70 15.69 -6.35
N LYS A 285 2.71 15.98 -7.20
CA LYS A 285 3.78 16.93 -6.83
C LYS A 285 3.25 18.31 -6.52
N ILE A 286 2.39 18.86 -7.38
CA ILE A 286 1.82 20.19 -7.19
C ILE A 286 1.06 20.24 -5.87
N TRP A 287 0.18 19.26 -5.62
CA TRP A 287 -0.62 19.24 -4.40
C TRP A 287 0.22 19.04 -3.15
N SER A 288 1.23 18.17 -3.22
CA SER A 288 2.22 17.94 -2.15
C SER A 288 2.95 19.24 -1.83
N LYS A 289 3.48 19.96 -2.83
CA LYS A 289 4.17 21.25 -2.65
C LYS A 289 3.25 22.30 -2.03
N THR A 290 2.00 22.40 -2.50
CA THR A 290 1.02 23.36 -1.99
C THR A 290 0.63 23.11 -0.54
N LEU A 291 0.46 21.85 -0.13
CA LEU A 291 0.15 21.53 1.27
C LEU A 291 1.39 21.69 2.15
N ARG A 292 2.56 21.26 1.66
CA ARG A 292 3.84 21.37 2.37
C ARG A 292 4.18 22.81 2.75
N SER A 293 3.85 23.78 1.89
CA SER A 293 4.15 25.21 2.12
C SER A 293 3.19 25.89 3.11
N LYS A 294 2.19 25.19 3.64
CA LYS A 294 1.20 25.74 4.58
C LYS A 294 1.47 25.26 6.00
N SER A 295 1.20 26.12 6.98
CA SER A 295 1.17 25.74 8.39
C SER A 295 -0.17 25.13 8.82
N GLN A 296 -1.26 25.49 8.15
CA GLN A 296 -2.62 25.03 8.44
C GLN A 296 -3.41 24.81 7.14
N CYS A 297 -4.35 23.87 7.17
CA CYS A 297 -5.29 23.63 6.08
C CYS A 297 -6.66 23.19 6.60
N LYS A 298 -7.69 23.19 5.75
CA LYS A 298 -8.96 22.53 6.11
C LYS A 298 -8.73 21.03 6.16
N ILE A 299 -9.42 20.34 7.07
CA ILE A 299 -9.37 18.88 7.13
C ILE A 299 -9.83 18.26 5.81
N ARG A 300 -10.84 18.85 5.17
CA ARG A 300 -11.31 18.43 3.85
C ARG A 300 -10.21 18.41 2.79
N ASP A 301 -9.32 19.40 2.80
CA ASP A 301 -8.24 19.51 1.81
C ASP A 301 -7.26 18.34 1.97
N LEU A 302 -6.83 18.06 3.20
CA LEU A 302 -5.96 16.93 3.50
C LEU A 302 -6.66 15.59 3.22
N ALA A 303 -7.96 15.47 3.54
CA ALA A 303 -8.74 14.27 3.27
C ALA A 303 -8.86 13.97 1.76
N GLN A 304 -9.06 14.99 0.93
CA GLN A 304 -9.08 14.86 -0.53
C GLN A 304 -7.69 14.46 -1.07
N TYR A 305 -6.63 15.06 -0.53
CA TYR A 305 -5.26 14.69 -0.88
C TYR A 305 -4.95 13.22 -0.53
N ILE A 306 -5.24 12.79 0.70
CA ILE A 306 -5.10 11.39 1.13
C ILE A 306 -5.91 10.45 0.23
N GLY A 307 -7.18 10.77 -0.05
CA GLY A 307 -8.02 9.94 -0.92
C GLY A 307 -7.42 9.78 -2.31
N TYR A 308 -6.78 10.84 -2.84
CA TYR A 308 -6.06 10.78 -4.10
C TYR A 308 -4.77 9.95 -4.02
N LEU A 309 -3.96 10.11 -2.97
CA LEU A 309 -2.77 9.27 -2.74
C LEU A 309 -3.13 7.78 -2.64
N VAL A 310 -4.14 7.45 -1.84
CA VAL A 310 -4.67 6.08 -1.69
C VAL A 310 -5.08 5.51 -3.06
N SER A 311 -5.72 6.32 -3.91
CA SER A 311 -6.13 5.89 -5.25
C SER A 311 -4.96 5.57 -6.19
N VAL A 312 -3.75 6.05 -5.91
CA VAL A 312 -2.56 5.82 -6.75
C VAL A 312 -1.56 4.83 -6.15
N CYS A 313 -1.69 4.46 -4.86
CA CYS A 313 -0.72 3.61 -4.16
C CYS A 313 -0.49 2.25 -4.82
N GLN A 314 -1.43 1.74 -5.63
CA GLN A 314 -1.21 0.51 -6.39
C GLN A 314 -0.05 0.63 -7.40
N GLY A 315 0.19 1.82 -7.95
CA GLY A 315 1.29 2.12 -8.86
C GLY A 315 2.55 2.66 -8.17
N VAL A 316 2.60 2.67 -6.84
CA VAL A 316 3.70 3.24 -6.05
C VAL A 316 4.08 2.28 -4.94
N LYS A 317 5.18 1.54 -5.11
CA LYS A 317 5.60 0.41 -4.25
C LYS A 317 5.48 0.69 -2.76
N TYR A 318 6.08 1.76 -2.24
CA TYR A 318 6.07 2.09 -0.80
C TYR A 318 5.04 3.16 -0.42
N GLY A 319 4.16 3.56 -1.35
CA GLY A 319 3.26 4.71 -1.15
C GLY A 319 2.35 4.57 0.07
N TRP A 320 1.93 3.35 0.41
CA TRP A 320 1.08 3.12 1.60
C TRP A 320 1.77 3.49 2.91
N ALA A 321 3.07 3.24 3.07
CA ALA A 321 3.83 3.61 4.27
C ALA A 321 3.86 5.13 4.46
N HIS A 322 3.86 5.90 3.36
CA HIS A 322 3.90 7.37 3.32
C HIS A 322 2.52 8.04 3.30
N VAL A 323 1.46 7.28 3.57
CA VAL A 323 0.08 7.80 3.70
C VAL A 323 -0.40 7.73 5.15
N LYS A 324 0.12 6.79 5.95
CA LYS A 324 -0.38 6.50 7.30
C LYS A 324 -0.27 7.68 8.25
N LEU A 325 0.80 8.47 8.16
CA LEU A 325 0.98 9.62 9.04
C LEU A 325 -0.05 10.72 8.72
N PHE A 326 -0.29 11.02 7.43
CA PHE A 326 -1.36 11.93 7.00
C PHE A 326 -2.73 11.46 7.50
N GLU A 327 -3.06 10.16 7.33
CA GLU A 327 -4.31 9.58 7.80
C GLU A 327 -4.49 9.75 9.31
N ARG A 328 -3.43 9.50 10.10
CA ARG A 328 -3.44 9.66 11.55
C ARG A 328 -3.71 11.10 11.96
N HIS A 329 -2.96 12.07 11.43
CA HIS A 329 -3.14 13.49 11.74
C HIS A 329 -4.53 14.00 11.38
N LYS A 330 -5.05 13.60 10.21
CA LYS A 330 -6.43 13.89 9.80
C LYS A 330 -7.44 13.31 10.82
N CYS A 331 -7.29 12.05 11.23
CA CYS A 331 -8.21 11.41 12.16
C CYS A 331 -8.18 12.05 13.56
N LEU A 332 -6.99 12.39 14.07
CA LEU A 332 -6.85 13.10 15.34
C LEU A 332 -7.47 14.50 15.29
N ALA A 333 -7.28 15.23 14.18
CA ALA A 333 -7.89 16.53 13.99
C ALA A 333 -9.43 16.43 13.93
N LEU A 334 -9.97 15.48 13.17
CA LEU A 334 -11.42 15.24 13.08
C LEU A 334 -12.04 14.92 14.44
N ALA A 335 -11.38 14.08 15.24
CA ALA A 335 -11.86 13.71 16.56
C ALA A 335 -11.96 14.92 17.51
N LYS A 336 -11.06 15.90 17.39
CA LYS A 336 -11.08 17.13 18.22
C LYS A 336 -12.25 18.06 17.89
N ILE A 337 -12.77 18.02 16.67
CA ILE A 337 -13.82 18.93 16.19
C ILE A 337 -15.12 18.19 15.83
N ASN A 338 -15.37 17.06 16.49
CA ASN A 338 -16.60 16.27 16.36
C ASN A 338 -16.96 15.91 14.90
N GLY A 339 -15.94 15.65 14.07
CA GLY A 339 -16.13 15.18 12.69
C GLY A 339 -16.41 16.26 11.64
N ASP A 340 -16.31 17.56 11.97
CA ASP A 340 -16.49 18.62 10.97
C ASP A 340 -15.31 18.72 10.00
N PHE A 341 -15.50 18.32 8.75
CA PHE A 341 -14.47 18.43 7.71
C PHE A 341 -14.14 19.88 7.30
N SER A 342 -14.96 20.86 7.70
CA SER A 342 -14.78 22.28 7.38
C SER A 342 -13.80 22.97 8.33
N GLY A 343 -13.52 22.37 9.49
CA GLY A 343 -12.57 22.91 10.44
C GLY A 343 -11.12 22.89 9.95
N LEU A 344 -10.29 23.70 10.62
CA LEU A 344 -8.87 23.84 10.34
C LEU A 344 -8.06 22.83 11.15
N MET A 345 -6.95 22.35 10.57
CA MET A 345 -5.94 21.55 11.25
C MET A 345 -4.54 22.09 10.98
N VAL A 346 -3.64 21.86 11.95
CA VAL A 346 -2.22 22.19 11.84
C VAL A 346 -1.50 21.09 11.07
N LEU A 347 -0.65 21.48 10.13
CA LEU A 347 0.26 20.57 9.44
C LEU A 347 1.56 20.49 10.24
N HIS A 348 1.69 19.41 11.02
CA HIS A 348 2.83 19.19 11.90
C HIS A 348 4.14 18.98 11.13
N MET A 349 5.28 19.25 11.77
CA MET A 349 6.61 19.15 11.14
C MET A 349 6.98 17.72 10.74
N ASP A 350 6.47 16.70 11.43
CA ASP A 350 6.67 15.29 11.10
C ASP A 350 6.08 14.91 9.72
N LEU A 351 5.03 15.59 9.27
CA LEU A 351 4.45 15.42 7.93
C LEU A 351 5.38 15.88 6.79
N GLN A 352 6.38 16.71 7.08
CA GLN A 352 7.27 17.29 6.08
C GLN A 352 8.12 16.22 5.39
N GLN A 353 8.47 15.16 6.10
CA GLN A 353 9.21 14.03 5.54
C GLN A 353 8.39 13.31 4.47
N ASP A 354 7.12 13.00 4.76
CA ASP A 354 6.23 12.34 3.81
C ASP A 354 5.91 13.23 2.60
N PHE A 355 5.67 14.54 2.80
CA PHE A 355 5.52 15.45 1.65
C PHE A 355 6.76 15.46 0.77
N SER A 356 7.95 15.49 1.37
CA SER A 356 9.22 15.48 0.62
C SER A 356 9.41 14.18 -0.13
N TRP A 357 9.06 13.05 0.51
CA TRP A 357 9.12 11.74 -0.14
C TRP A 357 8.21 11.67 -1.35
N TRP A 358 6.95 12.11 -1.25
CA TRP A 358 6.02 12.12 -2.39
C TRP A 358 6.49 13.04 -3.52
N ILE A 359 7.13 14.17 -3.21
CA ILE A 359 7.68 15.08 -4.23
C ILE A 359 8.86 14.44 -4.97
N ASN A 360 9.76 13.77 -4.24
CA ASN A 360 11.03 13.28 -4.78
C ASN A 360 10.92 11.90 -5.45
N SER A 361 10.04 11.03 -4.95
CA SER A 361 9.95 9.64 -5.41
C SER A 361 8.97 9.42 -6.58
N ILE A 362 7.99 10.31 -6.76
CA ILE A 362 6.84 10.03 -7.64
C ILE A 362 7.20 9.91 -9.13
N ASP A 363 8.28 10.55 -9.57
CA ASP A 363 8.75 10.48 -10.97
C ASP A 363 9.34 9.14 -11.35
N SER A 364 10.04 8.49 -10.41
CA SER A 364 10.62 7.16 -10.60
C SER A 364 9.74 6.05 -10.03
N SER A 365 8.59 6.40 -9.43
CA SER A 365 7.70 5.44 -8.79
C SER A 365 7.07 4.45 -9.78
N TYR A 366 7.07 3.18 -9.36
CA TYR A 366 6.35 2.06 -9.94
C TYR A 366 6.04 1.06 -8.82
N ASN A 367 5.27 0.02 -9.11
CA ASN A 367 5.15 -1.17 -8.29
C ASN A 367 5.31 -2.40 -9.16
N ASP A 368 5.90 -3.45 -8.60
CA ASP A 368 6.14 -4.71 -9.29
C ASP A 368 4.83 -5.50 -9.37
N ILE A 369 4.55 -6.07 -10.54
CA ILE A 369 3.49 -7.07 -10.74
C ILE A 369 4.06 -8.41 -10.30
N ARG A 370 4.00 -8.65 -8.98
CA ARG A 370 4.66 -9.79 -8.35
C ARG A 370 4.00 -11.10 -8.71
N LYS A 371 4.83 -12.08 -9.02
CA LYS A 371 4.53 -13.51 -8.91
C LYS A 371 5.15 -13.93 -7.58
N ASP A 372 4.44 -14.64 -6.71
CA ASP A 372 4.82 -14.96 -5.32
C ASP A 372 6.10 -15.81 -5.22
N GLN A 373 7.23 -15.23 -5.62
CA GLN A 373 8.58 -15.79 -5.60
C GLN A 373 9.38 -15.01 -4.56
N PHE A 374 9.85 -15.73 -3.55
CA PHE A 374 10.58 -15.18 -2.42
C PHE A 374 11.98 -15.78 -2.40
N VAL A 375 12.98 -14.92 -2.23
CA VAL A 375 14.39 -15.33 -2.15
C VAL A 375 14.72 -15.87 -0.75
N LEU A 376 14.08 -15.30 0.28
CA LEU A 376 14.23 -15.71 1.67
C LEU A 376 12.85 -15.98 2.27
N GLU A 377 12.77 -16.99 3.14
CA GLU A 377 11.65 -17.26 4.01
C GLU A 377 12.15 -17.24 5.46
N ILE A 378 11.74 -16.21 6.21
CA ILE A 378 12.20 -15.95 7.57
C ILE A 378 11.06 -16.22 8.53
N PHE A 379 11.31 -17.04 9.54
CA PHE A 379 10.37 -17.35 10.61
C PHE A 379 10.79 -16.58 11.86
N THR A 380 9.84 -15.95 12.53
CA THR A 380 10.11 -15.10 13.70
C THR A 380 9.12 -15.41 14.81
N ASP A 381 9.56 -15.21 16.05
CA ASP A 381 8.75 -15.36 17.26
C ASP A 381 9.27 -14.44 18.37
N ALA A 382 8.37 -13.98 19.24
CA ALA A 382 8.71 -13.23 20.43
C ALA A 382 8.14 -13.88 21.69
N SER A 383 8.94 -13.87 22.75
CA SER A 383 8.51 -14.22 24.11
C SER A 383 8.63 -13.01 25.04
N LEU A 384 8.34 -13.21 26.34
CA LEU A 384 8.58 -12.20 27.37
C LEU A 384 10.06 -12.06 27.76
N THR A 385 10.94 -12.95 27.30
CA THR A 385 12.38 -12.92 27.63
C THR A 385 13.24 -12.49 26.44
N GLY A 386 12.83 -12.81 25.23
CA GLY A 386 13.60 -12.51 24.03
C GLY A 386 12.86 -12.78 22.73
N TRP A 387 13.61 -12.81 21.64
CA TRP A 387 13.14 -13.13 20.30
C TRP A 387 13.97 -14.23 19.67
N GLY A 388 13.34 -14.93 18.75
CA GLY A 388 13.95 -15.98 17.95
C GLY A 388 13.60 -15.78 16.49
N ALA A 389 14.53 -16.14 15.61
CA ALA A 389 14.24 -16.23 14.20
C ALA A 389 15.06 -17.33 13.52
N CYS A 390 14.54 -17.87 12.43
CA CYS A 390 15.29 -18.80 11.59
C CYS A 390 15.02 -18.57 10.10
N CYS A 391 15.98 -18.97 9.28
CA CYS A 391 15.90 -18.94 7.82
C CYS A 391 16.65 -20.15 7.27
N GLY A 392 15.92 -21.13 6.72
CA GLY A 392 16.50 -22.42 6.36
C GLY A 392 17.06 -23.15 7.59
N SER A 393 18.34 -23.52 7.55
CA SER A 393 19.04 -24.16 8.69
C SER A 393 19.51 -23.17 9.76
N ASP A 394 19.66 -21.90 9.39
CA ASP A 394 20.27 -20.89 10.24
C ASP A 394 19.27 -20.37 11.27
N LYS A 395 19.75 -20.16 12.49
CA LYS A 395 18.96 -19.74 13.64
C LYS A 395 19.65 -18.59 14.33
N ILE A 396 18.85 -17.69 14.88
CA ILE A 396 19.32 -16.58 15.69
C ILE A 396 18.35 -16.37 16.84
N ARG A 397 18.90 -15.90 17.94
CA ARG A 397 18.16 -15.48 19.12
C ARG A 397 18.74 -14.19 19.67
N GLY A 398 17.95 -13.48 20.44
CA GLY A 398 18.43 -12.38 21.26
C GLY A 398 17.46 -12.08 22.38
N TRP A 399 17.88 -11.24 23.30
CA TRP A 399 17.11 -10.90 24.50
C TRP A 399 16.61 -9.46 24.45
N TRP A 400 15.51 -9.22 25.16
CA TRP A 400 14.93 -7.89 25.30
C TRP A 400 15.73 -7.07 26.31
N SER A 401 15.94 -5.79 26.00
CA SER A 401 16.36 -4.84 27.03
C SER A 401 15.25 -4.68 28.08
N PRO A 402 15.57 -4.19 29.29
CA PRO A 402 14.56 -3.89 30.31
C PRO A 402 13.43 -2.97 29.78
N GLU A 403 13.75 -2.00 28.92
CA GLU A 403 12.81 -1.06 28.30
C GLU A 403 11.95 -1.69 27.20
N GLU A 404 12.45 -2.72 26.53
CA GLU A 404 11.70 -3.48 25.54
C GLU A 404 10.74 -4.45 26.22
N ARG A 405 11.18 -5.10 27.30
CA ARG A 405 10.41 -6.12 28.02
C ARG A 405 9.08 -5.61 28.57
N ILE A 406 8.98 -4.31 28.89
CA ILE A 406 7.73 -3.68 29.33
C ILE A 406 6.74 -3.41 28.19
N ARG A 407 7.15 -3.57 26.93
CA ARG A 407 6.26 -3.35 25.79
C ARG A 407 5.30 -4.51 25.59
N HIS A 408 4.16 -4.21 24.99
CA HIS A 408 3.14 -5.20 24.70
C HIS A 408 3.66 -6.30 23.78
N ILE A 409 3.25 -7.56 24.00
CA ILE A 409 3.73 -8.72 23.23
C ILE A 409 3.61 -8.53 21.71
N ASN A 410 2.47 -8.04 21.21
CA ASN A 410 2.31 -7.72 19.77
C ASN A 410 3.37 -6.74 19.21
N TYR A 411 3.90 -5.83 20.04
CA TYR A 411 4.99 -4.94 19.63
C TYR A 411 6.31 -5.71 19.53
N LEU A 412 6.57 -6.59 20.51
CA LEU A 412 7.75 -7.45 20.53
C LEU A 412 7.75 -8.43 19.35
N GLU A 413 6.59 -8.95 18.95
CA GLU A 413 6.43 -9.76 17.73
C GLU A 413 6.80 -8.99 16.47
N LEU A 414 6.30 -7.75 16.34
CA LEU A 414 6.67 -6.89 15.21
C LEU A 414 8.16 -6.52 15.24
N LEU A 415 8.74 -6.36 16.43
CA LEU A 415 10.17 -6.10 16.60
C LEU A 415 11.01 -7.32 16.23
N ALA A 416 10.60 -8.52 16.65
CA ALA A 416 11.24 -9.78 16.28
C ALA A 416 11.29 -9.96 14.76
N ILE A 417 10.21 -9.59 14.04
CA ILE A 417 10.22 -9.52 12.57
C ILE A 417 11.34 -8.62 12.05
N PHE A 418 11.48 -7.40 12.60
CA PHE A 418 12.50 -6.47 12.14
C PHE A 418 13.92 -6.96 12.42
N LEU A 419 14.14 -7.55 13.59
CA LEU A 419 15.43 -8.11 13.98
C LEU A 419 15.79 -9.30 13.11
N GLY A 420 14.85 -10.22 12.87
CA GLY A 420 15.01 -11.34 11.93
C GLY A 420 15.35 -10.86 10.51
N LEU A 421 14.65 -9.84 10.01
CA LEU A 421 14.96 -9.22 8.72
C LEU A 421 16.39 -8.67 8.68
N LYS A 422 16.79 -7.88 9.68
CA LYS A 422 18.15 -7.34 9.74
C LYS A 422 19.22 -8.42 9.82
N SER A 423 18.95 -9.54 10.48
CA SER A 423 19.91 -10.63 10.64
C SER A 423 20.07 -11.51 9.41
N PHE A 424 18.99 -11.79 8.68
CA PHE A 424 19.04 -12.71 7.53
C PHE A 424 19.05 -11.99 6.18
N ALA A 425 18.58 -10.76 6.11
CA ALA A 425 18.46 -9.99 4.88
C ALA A 425 19.34 -8.73 4.85
N SER A 426 20.36 -8.63 5.72
CA SER A 426 21.29 -7.49 5.76
C SER A 426 21.96 -7.19 4.42
N SER A 427 22.36 -8.25 3.69
CA SER A 427 22.98 -8.20 2.37
C SER A 427 21.98 -8.30 1.20
N ALA A 428 20.70 -8.52 1.48
CA ALA A 428 19.68 -8.69 0.45
C ALA A 428 19.30 -7.33 -0.17
N THR A 429 19.19 -7.30 -1.50
CA THR A 429 18.69 -6.15 -2.25
C THR A 429 17.83 -6.61 -3.43
N ASN A 430 16.89 -5.78 -3.87
CA ASN A 430 16.09 -6.01 -5.08
C ASN A 430 15.33 -7.36 -5.11
N CYS A 431 14.88 -7.85 -3.95
CA CYS A 431 14.20 -9.15 -3.85
C CYS A 431 12.94 -9.11 -2.98
N ASN A 432 12.13 -10.16 -3.09
CA ASN A 432 10.99 -10.36 -2.21
C ASN A 432 11.37 -11.33 -1.08
N ILE A 433 10.87 -11.08 0.12
CA ILE A 433 11.11 -11.88 1.33
C ILE A 433 9.76 -12.27 1.92
N LEU A 434 9.61 -13.55 2.25
CA LEU A 434 8.46 -14.08 2.97
C LEU A 434 8.77 -14.11 4.47
N ILE A 435 7.87 -13.57 5.28
CA ILE A 435 7.98 -13.54 6.73
C ILE A 435 6.88 -14.43 7.29
N ARG A 436 7.24 -15.34 8.19
CA ARG A 436 6.34 -16.26 8.88
C ARG A 436 6.29 -15.90 10.36
N CYS A 437 5.09 -15.59 10.83
CA CYS A 437 4.83 -15.23 12.22
C CYS A 437 3.40 -15.68 12.57
N ASP A 438 3.19 -16.14 13.80
CA ASP A 438 1.87 -16.57 14.29
C ASP A 438 1.03 -15.40 14.83
N ASN A 439 1.63 -14.22 15.02
CA ASN A 439 0.95 -13.03 15.50
C ASN A 439 0.23 -12.25 14.39
N THR A 440 -1.10 -12.41 14.33
CA THR A 440 -1.95 -11.72 13.33
C THR A 440 -1.87 -10.18 13.37
N THR A 441 -1.56 -9.58 14.53
CA THR A 441 -1.38 -8.13 14.64
C THR A 441 -0.12 -7.70 13.91
N ALA A 442 1.02 -8.35 14.17
CA ALA A 442 2.27 -8.09 13.48
C ALA A 442 2.12 -8.29 11.96
N LEU A 443 1.47 -9.37 11.52
CA LEU A 443 1.16 -9.60 10.10
C LEU A 443 0.36 -8.45 9.47
N SER A 444 -0.68 -7.98 10.16
CA SER A 444 -1.50 -6.86 9.67
C SER A 444 -0.69 -5.57 9.60
N TYR A 445 0.20 -5.30 10.56
CA TYR A 445 1.04 -4.10 10.56
C TYR A 445 2.05 -4.11 9.42
N VAL A 446 2.71 -5.25 9.15
CA VAL A 446 3.63 -5.39 8.02
C VAL A 446 2.87 -5.23 6.70
N ASN A 447 1.83 -6.02 6.46
CA ASN A 447 1.14 -6.07 5.16
C ASN A 447 0.35 -4.80 4.82
N LYS A 448 -0.13 -4.06 5.82
CA LYS A 448 -0.82 -2.76 5.62
C LYS A 448 0.14 -1.57 5.72
N MET A 449 1.43 -1.82 5.94
CA MET A 449 2.46 -0.80 6.16
C MET A 449 2.12 0.17 7.29
N GLY A 450 1.61 -0.36 8.40
CA GLY A 450 1.22 0.40 9.59
C GLY A 450 -0.29 0.57 9.79
N SER A 451 -0.64 1.40 10.78
CA SER A 451 -2.01 1.69 11.21
C SER A 451 -2.16 3.16 11.62
N VAL A 452 -3.40 3.62 11.78
CA VAL A 452 -3.69 4.97 12.30
C VAL A 452 -3.81 5.02 13.82
N HIS A 453 -4.06 3.87 14.47
CA HIS A 453 -4.47 3.82 15.88
C HIS A 453 -3.28 3.90 16.85
N HIS A 454 -2.31 2.98 16.74
CA HIS A 454 -1.20 2.88 17.71
C HIS A 454 0.10 3.48 17.15
N PRO A 455 0.55 4.65 17.64
CA PRO A 455 1.69 5.37 17.07
C PRO A 455 2.99 4.57 17.14
N ASN A 456 3.27 3.91 18.27
CA ASN A 456 4.53 3.17 18.45
C ASN A 456 4.65 1.98 17.48
N PHE A 457 3.54 1.26 17.25
CA PHE A 457 3.52 0.16 16.27
C PHE A 457 3.65 0.68 14.84
N SER A 458 3.00 1.80 14.53
CA SER A 458 3.10 2.41 13.20
C SER A 458 4.48 2.99 12.93
N ALA A 459 5.16 3.52 13.95
CA ALA A 459 6.54 3.96 13.86
C ALA A 459 7.49 2.78 13.58
N LEU A 460 7.34 1.66 14.29
CA LEU A 460 8.12 0.45 14.01
C LEU A 460 7.84 -0.14 12.62
N ALA A 461 6.57 -0.22 12.21
CA ALA A 461 6.20 -0.64 10.86
C ALA A 461 6.80 0.28 9.78
N ARG A 462 6.84 1.59 10.06
CA ARG A 462 7.49 2.59 9.21
C ARG A 462 8.99 2.33 9.11
N GLU A 463 9.69 2.12 10.22
CA GLU A 463 11.13 1.79 10.22
C GLU A 463 11.45 0.52 9.42
N ILE A 464 10.61 -0.52 9.54
CA ILE A 464 10.75 -1.76 8.76
C ILE A 464 10.69 -1.45 7.26
N TRP A 465 9.67 -0.70 6.82
CA TRP A 465 9.48 -0.39 5.40
C TRP A 465 10.52 0.59 4.87
N ASP A 466 11.00 1.54 5.67
CA ASP A 466 12.09 2.46 5.29
C ASP A 466 13.40 1.70 5.07
N TRP A 467 13.68 0.75 5.96
CA TRP A 467 14.83 -0.14 5.81
C TRP A 467 14.72 -1.01 4.55
N CYS A 468 13.51 -1.48 4.23
CA CYS A 468 13.23 -2.24 3.01
C CYS A 468 13.37 -1.37 1.75
N GLU A 469 12.85 -0.14 1.78
CA GLU A 469 12.84 0.79 0.65
C GLU A 469 14.26 1.11 0.18
N VAL A 470 15.17 1.44 1.11
CA VAL A 470 16.58 1.73 0.81
C VAL A 470 17.27 0.57 0.07
N ARG A 471 16.82 -0.67 0.28
CA ARG A 471 17.36 -1.90 -0.33
C ARG A 471 16.51 -2.42 -1.50
N ASN A 472 15.47 -1.69 -1.86
CA ASN A 472 14.44 -2.12 -2.82
C ASN A 472 13.82 -3.51 -2.50
N LEU A 473 13.65 -3.82 -1.22
CA LEU A 473 13.07 -5.07 -0.75
C LEU A 473 11.54 -4.99 -0.69
N TRP A 474 10.90 -6.12 -0.94
CA TRP A 474 9.47 -6.28 -0.68
C TRP A 474 9.24 -7.42 0.31
N ILE A 475 8.54 -7.12 1.40
CA ILE A 475 8.21 -8.12 2.41
C ILE A 475 6.72 -8.50 2.33
N LEU A 476 6.43 -9.80 2.44
CA LEU A 476 5.08 -10.31 2.65
C LEU A 476 5.06 -11.07 3.97
N ALA A 477 4.20 -10.67 4.89
CA ALA A 477 4.00 -11.40 6.14
C ALA A 477 2.85 -12.40 5.97
N SER A 478 3.07 -13.65 6.31
CA SER A 478 2.10 -14.74 6.23
C SER A 478 2.02 -15.50 7.55
N TYR A 479 0.83 -15.99 7.87
CA TYR A 479 0.60 -16.76 9.08
C TYR A 479 1.30 -18.13 9.01
N ILE A 480 1.76 -18.58 10.17
CA ILE A 480 2.16 -19.96 10.45
C ILE A 480 1.56 -20.37 11.80
N SER A 481 1.21 -21.65 11.97
CA SER A 481 0.75 -22.16 13.25
C SER A 481 1.90 -22.19 14.26
N SER A 482 1.61 -21.98 15.55
CA SER A 482 2.65 -22.04 16.58
C SER A 482 3.30 -23.43 16.69
N SER A 483 2.57 -24.51 16.35
CA SER A 483 3.14 -25.87 16.28
C SER A 483 4.24 -25.98 15.24
N ASP A 484 4.09 -25.29 14.12
CA ASP A 484 5.01 -25.36 12.98
C ASP A 484 6.12 -24.29 13.12
N ASN A 485 5.92 -23.28 13.97
CA ASN A 485 6.90 -22.24 14.31
C ASN A 485 7.83 -22.59 15.48
N TRP A 486 7.92 -23.87 15.85
CA TRP A 486 8.62 -24.33 17.06
C TRP A 486 10.10 -23.93 17.13
N ILE A 487 10.78 -23.74 15.99
CA ILE A 487 12.18 -23.32 15.98
C ILE A 487 12.27 -21.89 16.52
N ALA A 488 11.54 -20.94 15.93
CA ALA A 488 11.58 -19.55 16.36
C ALA A 488 11.09 -19.41 17.82
N ASP A 489 10.03 -20.12 18.22
CA ASP A 489 9.50 -20.13 19.60
C ASP A 489 10.54 -20.65 20.61
N ARG A 490 11.23 -21.74 20.30
CA ARG A 490 12.29 -22.26 21.17
C ARG A 490 13.44 -21.27 21.31
N GLU A 491 13.84 -20.61 20.22
CA GLU A 491 14.91 -19.62 20.24
C GLU A 491 14.48 -18.37 21.04
N SER A 492 13.22 -17.92 20.94
CA SER A 492 12.69 -16.74 21.65
C SER A 492 12.60 -16.92 23.17
N ARG A 493 12.40 -18.16 23.66
CA ARG A 493 12.25 -18.49 25.08
C ARG A 493 13.55 -18.82 25.81
N SER A 494 14.69 -18.66 25.14
CA SER A 494 15.99 -18.95 25.75
C SER A 494 16.28 -17.98 26.91
N LEU A 495 16.79 -18.51 28.03
CA LEU A 495 17.19 -17.68 29.17
C LEU A 495 18.41 -16.80 28.80
N PRO A 496 18.47 -15.56 29.33
CA PRO A 496 19.64 -14.71 29.17
C PRO A 496 20.90 -15.35 29.73
N PRO A 497 22.09 -15.10 29.15
CA PRO A 497 23.35 -15.58 29.70
C PRO A 497 23.62 -14.92 31.06
N GLU A 498 23.89 -15.74 32.07
CA GLU A 498 24.29 -15.26 33.41
C GLU A 498 25.69 -14.63 33.44
N THR A 499 26.45 -14.79 32.36
CA THR A 499 27.85 -14.37 32.27
C THR A 499 28.04 -13.03 31.57
N GLU A 500 26.97 -12.37 31.12
CA GLU A 500 27.06 -11.09 30.42
C GLU A 500 26.94 -9.94 31.42
N TRP A 501 27.93 -9.04 31.40
CA TRP A 501 28.04 -7.95 32.35
C TRP A 501 28.30 -6.63 31.64
N SER A 502 27.71 -5.56 32.15
CA SER A 502 27.81 -4.21 31.61
C SER A 502 28.38 -3.27 32.64
N LEU A 503 29.37 -2.47 32.24
CA LEU A 503 29.81 -1.31 33.00
C LEU A 503 28.68 -0.25 33.01
N SER A 504 28.53 0.49 34.11
CA SER A 504 27.55 1.57 34.20
C SER A 504 27.86 2.71 33.23
N LYS A 505 26.82 3.45 32.83
CA LYS A 505 26.99 4.59 31.92
C LYS A 505 27.85 5.67 32.56
N GLU A 506 27.68 5.92 33.86
CA GLU A 506 28.46 6.91 34.61
C GLU A 506 29.95 6.54 34.65
N ALA A 507 30.25 5.25 34.84
CA ALA A 507 31.61 4.76 34.81
C ALA A 507 32.21 4.86 33.40
N PHE A 508 31.46 4.50 32.36
CA PHE A 508 31.89 4.66 30.97
C PHE A 508 32.11 6.13 30.58
N ASP A 509 31.22 7.03 30.99
CA ASP A 509 31.35 8.48 30.75
C ASP A 509 32.59 9.04 31.44
N LEU A 510 32.95 8.52 32.62
CA LEU A 510 34.18 8.91 33.33
C LEU A 510 35.43 8.42 32.59
N VAL A 511 35.41 7.17 32.11
CA VAL A 511 36.49 6.58 31.31
C VAL A 511 36.73 7.38 30.02
N THR A 512 35.66 7.72 29.29
CA THR A 512 35.76 8.42 28.00
C THR A 512 36.14 9.89 28.14
N ARG A 513 35.76 10.54 29.24
CA ARG A 513 36.24 11.90 29.57
C ARG A 513 37.75 11.96 29.79
N GLN A 514 38.34 10.89 30.32
CA GLN A 514 39.77 10.86 30.59
C GLN A 514 40.57 10.38 29.38
N PHE A 515 40.21 9.25 28.78
CA PHE A 515 41.03 8.59 27.76
C PHE A 515 40.60 8.89 26.31
N GLY A 516 39.50 9.64 26.12
CA GLY A 516 38.91 9.92 24.81
C GLY A 516 37.70 9.04 24.49
N VAL A 517 37.03 9.36 23.39
CA VAL A 517 35.80 8.67 22.95
C VAL A 517 36.16 7.53 21.98
N PRO A 518 35.94 6.25 22.35
CA PRO A 518 36.21 5.10 21.49
C PRO A 518 35.23 5.02 20.32
N GLU A 519 35.72 4.56 19.17
CA GLU A 519 34.96 4.40 17.93
C GLU A 519 34.16 3.08 17.89
N ILE A 520 34.61 2.07 18.63
CA ILE A 520 34.04 0.72 18.60
C ILE A 520 34.10 0.02 19.97
N ASP A 521 33.03 -0.68 20.32
CA ASP A 521 32.96 -1.58 21.49
C ASP A 521 33.21 -3.03 21.05
N LEU A 522 34.31 -3.62 21.48
CA LEU A 522 34.74 -4.93 20.97
C LEU A 522 34.02 -6.12 21.60
N PHE A 523 33.40 -5.99 22.77
CA PHE A 523 32.87 -7.15 23.51
C PHE A 523 31.46 -6.87 24.01
N ALA A 524 30.55 -6.56 23.09
CA ALA A 524 29.21 -6.10 23.41
C ALA A 524 28.10 -6.80 22.61
N SER A 525 26.89 -6.74 23.17
CA SER A 525 25.63 -7.06 22.53
C SER A 525 24.85 -5.78 22.22
N ARG A 526 23.73 -5.93 21.51
CA ARG A 526 22.77 -4.85 21.27
C ARG A 526 22.29 -4.14 22.54
N VAL A 527 22.33 -4.80 23.69
CA VAL A 527 21.78 -4.26 24.95
C VAL A 527 22.84 -3.56 25.80
N ASN A 528 24.11 -3.99 25.75
CA ASN A 528 25.16 -3.43 26.62
C ASN A 528 26.22 -2.57 25.91
N ASN A 529 26.17 -2.43 24.57
CA ASN A 529 27.14 -1.64 23.82
C ASN A 529 27.29 -0.22 24.36
N LYS A 530 28.53 0.27 24.34
CA LYS A 530 28.87 1.64 24.76
C LYS A 530 29.22 2.57 23.60
N CYS A 531 29.36 2.00 22.41
CA CYS A 531 29.66 2.69 21.16
C CYS A 531 28.60 2.36 20.11
N ASP A 532 28.33 3.30 19.20
CA ASP A 532 27.41 3.09 18.07
C ASP A 532 27.81 1.89 17.20
N ARG A 533 29.12 1.67 17.04
CA ARG A 533 29.68 0.46 16.42
C ARG A 533 30.11 -0.50 17.51
N TYR A 534 29.70 -1.76 17.40
CA TYR A 534 30.13 -2.78 18.34
C TYR A 534 30.27 -4.15 17.69
N VAL A 535 30.98 -5.05 18.36
CA VAL A 535 31.22 -6.43 17.93
C VAL A 535 30.64 -7.39 18.95
N SER A 536 29.84 -8.32 18.45
CA SER A 536 29.18 -9.33 19.27
C SER A 536 29.83 -10.69 19.11
N TRP A 537 29.81 -11.48 20.19
CA TRP A 537 30.32 -12.86 20.15
C TRP A 537 29.48 -13.78 19.25
N GLN A 538 28.16 -13.51 19.17
CA GLN A 538 27.23 -14.23 18.30
C GLN A 538 26.71 -13.31 17.19
N LYS A 539 26.01 -13.88 16.20
CA LYS A 539 25.30 -13.09 15.19
C LYS A 539 24.28 -12.18 15.88
N ASP A 540 24.39 -10.88 15.66
CA ASP A 540 23.47 -9.85 16.17
C ASP A 540 23.02 -8.94 15.00
N PRO A 541 21.74 -8.57 14.90
CA PRO A 541 21.23 -7.73 13.81
C PRO A 541 21.93 -6.39 13.59
N PHE A 542 22.57 -5.82 14.61
CA PHE A 542 23.20 -4.49 14.52
C PHE A 542 24.72 -4.50 14.75
N ALA A 543 25.31 -5.66 15.06
CA ALA A 543 26.75 -5.73 15.25
C ALA A 543 27.51 -5.47 13.94
N PHE A 544 28.63 -4.76 14.07
CA PHE A 544 29.56 -4.50 12.97
C PHE A 544 30.20 -5.80 12.47
N LYS A 545 30.60 -6.68 13.40
CA LYS A 545 31.19 -8.00 13.13
C LYS A 545 30.81 -9.01 14.21
N ILE A 546 31.05 -10.28 13.89
CA ILE A 546 30.99 -11.40 14.83
C ILE A 546 32.42 -11.74 15.24
N ASP A 547 32.65 -11.95 16.53
CA ASP A 547 33.93 -12.31 17.14
C ASP A 547 35.05 -11.27 16.91
N SER A 548 35.39 -10.57 17.98
CA SER A 548 36.41 -9.52 18.05
C SER A 548 37.80 -9.98 17.63
N PHE A 549 38.09 -11.28 17.73
CA PHE A 549 39.40 -11.82 17.38
C PHE A 549 39.56 -12.14 15.88
N THR A 550 38.51 -11.99 15.07
CA THR A 550 38.51 -12.39 13.65
C THR A 550 38.94 -11.27 12.69
N PHE A 551 39.35 -10.11 13.20
CA PHE A 551 39.82 -8.99 12.39
C PHE A 551 40.90 -8.18 13.12
N SER A 552 41.67 -7.38 12.36
CA SER A 552 42.71 -6.50 12.92
C SER A 552 42.11 -5.31 13.66
N TRP A 553 42.67 -4.96 14.81
CA TRP A 553 42.34 -3.77 15.60
C TRP A 553 43.18 -2.54 15.24
N GLU A 554 44.08 -2.67 14.26
CA GLU A 554 44.94 -1.58 13.78
C GLU A 554 44.12 -0.34 13.38
N LYS A 555 44.62 0.85 13.74
CA LYS A 555 44.01 2.17 13.42
C LYS A 555 42.58 2.37 13.96
N MET A 556 42.12 1.58 14.92
CA MET A 556 40.82 1.78 15.56
C MET A 556 41.01 2.07 17.04
N PHE A 557 40.55 3.24 17.49
CA PHE A 557 40.51 3.51 18.92
C PHE A 557 39.30 2.80 19.54
N PHE A 558 39.55 1.71 20.26
CA PHE A 558 38.47 0.82 20.74
C PHE A 558 38.22 0.92 22.26
N TYR A 559 37.06 0.42 22.68
CA TYR A 559 36.75 0.07 24.05
C TYR A 559 36.56 -1.44 24.19
N ALA A 560 37.18 -2.03 25.21
CA ALA A 560 37.07 -3.45 25.50
C ALA A 560 36.77 -3.68 26.98
N PHE A 561 35.63 -4.29 27.26
CA PHE A 561 35.34 -4.92 28.53
C PHE A 561 35.11 -6.43 28.32
N PRO A 562 36.21 -7.20 28.15
CA PRO A 562 36.10 -8.60 27.76
C PRO A 562 35.64 -9.48 28.94
N PRO A 563 35.05 -10.65 28.65
CA PRO A 563 34.95 -11.72 29.63
C PRO A 563 36.31 -11.97 30.29
N PHE A 564 36.35 -12.13 31.62
CA PHE A 564 37.61 -12.15 32.37
C PHE A 564 38.59 -13.24 31.92
N ALA A 565 38.07 -14.37 31.42
CA ALA A 565 38.88 -15.45 30.86
C ALA A 565 39.62 -15.07 29.56
N LEU A 566 39.18 -14.02 28.86
CA LEU A 566 39.74 -13.57 27.58
C LEU A 566 40.72 -12.41 27.72
N ILE A 567 40.92 -11.85 28.92
CA ILE A 567 41.77 -10.67 29.14
C ILE A 567 43.17 -10.88 28.56
N LEU A 568 43.84 -12.00 28.87
CA LEU A 568 45.18 -12.27 28.35
C LEU A 568 45.21 -12.25 26.81
N ARG A 569 44.21 -12.84 26.17
CA ARG A 569 44.11 -12.89 24.71
C ARG A 569 43.85 -11.50 24.12
N VAL A 570 43.06 -10.65 24.80
CA VAL A 570 42.87 -9.24 24.42
C VAL A 570 44.18 -8.48 24.49
N LEU A 571 44.93 -8.59 25.60
CA LEU A 571 46.20 -7.91 25.75
C LEU A 571 47.25 -8.37 24.73
N GLN A 572 47.31 -9.68 24.44
CA GLN A 572 48.17 -10.19 23.39
C GLN A 572 47.78 -9.64 22.03
N LYS A 573 46.48 -9.56 21.74
CA LYS A 573 45.99 -9.00 20.47
C LYS A 573 46.29 -7.51 20.31
N ILE A 574 46.31 -6.74 21.40
CA ILE A 574 46.77 -5.35 21.39
C ILE A 574 48.21 -5.26 20.89
N VAL A 575 49.09 -6.13 21.41
CA VAL A 575 50.49 -6.23 20.98
C VAL A 575 50.59 -6.68 19.52
N ASP A 576 49.90 -7.75 19.17
CA ASP A 576 49.99 -8.36 17.83
C ASP A 576 49.49 -7.44 16.72
N ASP A 577 48.44 -6.64 17.00
CA ASP A 577 47.83 -5.72 16.04
C ASP A 577 48.38 -4.28 16.13
N GLU A 578 49.33 -4.01 17.04
CA GLU A 578 49.82 -2.65 17.35
C GLU A 578 48.67 -1.66 17.60
N ALA A 579 47.68 -2.09 18.38
CA ALA A 579 46.40 -1.40 18.52
C ALA A 579 46.35 -0.50 19.76
N GLU A 580 45.56 0.56 19.70
CA GLU A 580 45.37 1.50 20.82
C GLU A 580 43.91 1.45 21.30
N GLY A 581 43.69 1.31 22.61
CA GLY A 581 42.33 1.26 23.13
C GLY A 581 42.19 1.30 24.63
N ILE A 582 40.96 1.47 25.08
CA ILE A 582 40.58 1.49 26.49
C ILE A 582 40.21 0.08 26.91
N VAL A 583 40.86 -0.44 27.96
CA VAL A 583 40.56 -1.77 28.49
C VAL A 583 40.16 -1.71 29.96
N ILE A 584 39.06 -2.40 30.28
CA ILE A 584 38.56 -2.56 31.65
C ILE A 584 38.90 -3.97 32.15
N VAL A 585 39.64 -4.07 33.25
CA VAL A 585 40.04 -5.35 33.86
C VAL A 585 39.82 -5.34 35.38
N PRO A 586 39.61 -6.50 36.04
CA PRO A 586 39.58 -6.56 37.50
C PRO A 586 40.98 -6.36 38.10
N LYS A 587 41.10 -5.73 39.27
CA LYS A 587 42.39 -5.56 39.97
C LYS A 587 42.85 -6.87 40.61
N TRP A 588 43.39 -7.79 39.80
CA TRP A 588 43.90 -9.08 40.25
C TRP A 588 45.40 -9.22 39.98
N GLN A 589 46.21 -8.69 40.89
CA GLN A 589 47.67 -8.63 40.76
C GLN A 589 48.35 -10.01 40.71
N ASN A 590 47.65 -11.07 41.13
CA ASN A 590 48.13 -12.44 41.09
C ASN A 590 47.92 -13.14 39.73
N GLN A 591 47.26 -12.49 38.76
CA GLN A 591 47.00 -13.09 37.46
C GLN A 591 48.19 -12.94 36.51
N ALA A 592 48.44 -13.97 35.70
CA ALA A 592 49.55 -13.99 34.75
C ALA A 592 49.51 -12.84 33.71
N TRP A 593 48.33 -12.33 33.40
CA TRP A 593 48.15 -11.22 32.46
C TRP A 593 48.41 -9.83 33.06
N PHE A 594 48.46 -9.70 34.40
CA PHE A 594 48.55 -8.39 35.07
C PHE A 594 49.87 -7.63 34.78
N PRO A 595 51.05 -8.28 34.72
CA PRO A 595 52.27 -7.61 34.30
C PRO A 595 52.20 -7.09 32.86
N LEU A 596 51.62 -7.86 31.94
CA LEU A 596 51.42 -7.43 30.55
C LEU A 596 50.49 -6.21 30.48
N PHE A 597 49.37 -6.25 31.21
CA PHE A 597 48.47 -5.09 31.31
C PHE A 597 49.23 -3.84 31.76
N SER A 598 50.05 -3.95 32.81
CA SER A 598 50.82 -2.83 33.37
C SER A 598 51.86 -2.29 32.39
N ASN A 599 52.48 -3.15 31.58
CA ASN A 599 53.47 -2.74 30.57
C ASN A 599 52.84 -2.02 29.36
N LEU A 600 51.56 -2.30 29.06
CA LEU A 600 50.85 -1.68 27.95
C LEU A 600 50.19 -0.33 28.31
N ILE A 601 50.20 0.08 29.59
CA ILE A 601 49.54 1.33 30.00
C ILE A 601 50.29 2.53 29.41
N ILE A 602 49.58 3.29 28.59
CA ILE A 602 50.02 4.62 28.13
C ILE A 602 49.32 5.75 28.90
N GLU A 603 48.12 5.50 29.43
CA GLU A 603 47.38 6.47 30.26
C GLU A 603 46.48 5.77 31.29
N GLY A 604 46.44 6.27 32.52
CA GLY A 604 45.69 5.67 33.64
C GLY A 604 46.58 5.05 34.72
N PRO A 605 46.07 4.11 35.57
CA PRO A 605 44.72 3.56 35.57
C PRO A 605 43.72 4.33 36.46
N ILE A 606 42.48 4.41 36.00
CA ILE A 606 41.32 4.81 36.83
C ILE A 606 40.93 3.63 37.71
N LEU A 607 40.76 3.89 39.00
CA LEU A 607 40.35 2.90 39.98
C LEU A 607 38.85 2.99 40.27
N PHE A 608 38.09 1.98 39.86
CA PHE A 608 36.68 1.82 40.27
C PHE A 608 36.62 0.97 41.53
N LYS A 609 36.31 1.62 42.66
CA LYS A 609 36.08 0.92 43.93
C LYS A 609 34.84 0.00 43.82
N PRO A 610 34.76 -1.06 44.62
CA PRO A 610 33.60 -1.96 44.61
C PRO A 610 32.30 -1.20 44.89
N THR A 611 31.35 -1.27 43.96
CA THR A 611 30.00 -0.76 44.14
C THR A 611 29.01 -1.64 43.41
N LYS A 612 27.79 -1.77 43.95
CA LYS A 612 26.67 -2.50 43.32
C LYS A 612 26.18 -1.88 42.01
N PHE A 613 26.52 -0.61 41.76
CA PHE A 613 25.96 0.14 40.63
C PHE A 613 26.90 0.21 39.43
N SER A 614 28.19 -0.10 39.61
CA SER A 614 29.18 0.01 38.54
C SER A 614 29.16 -1.16 37.55
N LEU A 615 28.70 -2.34 37.97
CA LEU A 615 28.71 -3.56 37.16
C LEU A 615 27.43 -4.38 37.37
N PHE A 616 26.66 -4.58 36.31
CA PHE A 616 25.35 -5.23 36.38
C PHE A 616 25.07 -6.12 35.16
N ASN A 617 24.12 -7.04 35.29
CA ASN A 617 23.63 -7.84 34.17
C ASN A 617 22.74 -6.95 33.27
N PRO A 618 23.02 -6.82 31.97
CA PRO A 618 22.31 -5.88 31.10
C PRO A 618 20.83 -6.22 30.86
N TYR A 619 20.41 -7.45 31.17
CA TYR A 619 19.03 -7.92 30.96
C TYR A 619 18.18 -7.91 32.22
N SER A 620 18.76 -8.20 33.38
CA SER A 620 18.05 -8.22 34.67
C SER A 620 18.31 -6.99 35.54
N THR A 621 19.34 -6.20 35.22
CA THR A 621 19.88 -5.08 36.04
C THR A 621 20.40 -5.49 37.41
N ASP A 622 20.53 -6.79 37.67
CA ASP A 622 21.10 -7.30 38.91
C ASP A 622 22.59 -6.95 39.02
N PRO A 623 23.08 -6.54 40.20
CA PRO A 623 24.49 -6.28 40.41
C PRO A 623 25.30 -7.56 40.22
N HIS A 624 26.52 -7.44 39.70
CA HIS A 624 27.45 -8.56 39.60
C HIS A 624 27.63 -9.25 40.97
N PRO A 625 27.68 -10.60 41.08
CA PRO A 625 27.80 -11.30 42.36
C PRO A 625 28.99 -10.84 43.22
N LEU A 626 30.07 -10.41 42.55
CA LEU A 626 31.26 -9.85 43.17
C LEU A 626 31.28 -8.31 43.28
N ALA A 627 30.22 -7.59 42.92
CA ALA A 627 30.21 -6.12 42.83
C ALA A 627 30.65 -5.42 44.14
N ASP A 628 30.38 -6.03 45.30
CA ASP A 628 30.78 -5.51 46.62
C ASP A 628 32.27 -5.72 46.95
N ARG A 629 33.00 -6.52 46.18
CA ARG A 629 34.41 -6.87 46.43
C ARG A 629 35.32 -6.64 45.21
N LEU A 630 34.73 -6.49 44.03
CA LEU A 630 35.43 -6.38 42.77
C LEU A 630 35.86 -4.93 42.54
N THR A 631 37.18 -4.72 42.52
CA THR A 631 37.76 -3.46 42.07
C THR A 631 38.10 -3.59 40.59
N LEU A 632 37.67 -2.63 39.76
CA LEU A 632 38.02 -2.58 38.34
C LEU A 632 39.08 -1.51 38.09
N LEU A 633 39.93 -1.76 37.10
CA LEU A 633 40.90 -0.82 36.55
C LEU A 633 40.50 -0.50 35.12
N ALA A 634 40.49 0.77 34.77
CA ALA A 634 40.41 1.22 33.39
C ALA A 634 41.70 1.93 33.01
N ALA A 635 42.31 1.53 31.91
CA ALA A 635 43.49 2.18 31.38
C ALA A 635 43.39 2.27 29.85
N LYS A 636 44.06 3.28 29.30
CA LYS A 636 44.37 3.37 27.88
C LYS A 636 45.65 2.57 27.63
N LEU A 637 45.57 1.60 26.74
CA LEU A 637 46.65 0.68 26.39
C LEU A 637 47.10 0.89 24.95
N SER A 638 48.38 0.66 24.69
CA SER A 638 48.97 0.57 23.35
C SER A 638 50.11 -0.43 23.31
#